data_AF-A0A7R9Y7K8-F1
#
_entry.id   AF-A0A7R9Y7K8-F1
#
_cell.length_a   1.000
_cell.length_b   1.000
_cell.length_c   1.000
_cell.angle_alpha   90.00
_cell.angle_beta   90.00
_cell.angle_gamma   90.00
#
_symmetry.space_group_name_H-M   'P 1'
#
loop_
_entity.id
_entity.type
_entity.pdbx_description
1 polymer ?
#
loop_
_entity_poly.entity_id
_entity_poly.type
_entity_poly.pdbx_seq_one_letter_code
_entity_poly.pdbx_strand_id
1 'polypeptide(L)'
;RPPARSRAVMAVEKAAATAAAAAAADVLRPFTELPSPLTSNLDSVGAAGIVRCMRANDAALFRGHAEHASLTDCAPAAARVAQLAAEAVRSGRESAVVLAGAGTSGRLAMTLARAYNRALERARLAPCFHYLIAGGEQALFSARELAEDDATLARADLQALEKAVFARTRGGRVLYVGITCGLSATYVGAQLEYALRAPNYAAVLVGFNPVERARRARLATWGRSFHDLALEMQARASETAGSRVAPAHVLTPVVGPEAVQGSTRLKGGTATKILLDAIFGTAVSAAAFSPLCGSPPVGSAPGEREGGDGAGAHATPALATCERGVRACLAAFDGAAAAAYSHVDRLGELVSLAGAARAGGGSVVYLGGGGAGLVGMVDASEQVPTFGADERDFRASFDGGWDAIRRHPATHRRPARAGGRASADDGRSSEDGSERVAGDIDGCMPQRRASLGGGDGASASAAAEAAGDAGKVGGRAATDDDAEPGAQPRLEVARTASLSPLPVVAAEAFVVAASGLAKLGKDDLLVVLGGGNGRLPASDDVAPGVLKAVLAAKAKQKFKMAVVTPEVAQHDRMLCVASDSASDPQHDDDEVVTPPLVAEALAGVCAAAELVLPLTLPSTAAAPLLPGVDSLAEVALKMALNVVSTGAHVLIGKVYGNRMIDVRVSNDKLLHRAAAIVSELAACDTDLAMDAVLRAIHGLEGHADAELLARPAEEHISVAVKKERVVPTAALLAIGVVGTPKEAERMLKDHPSVREAVATAHTGGAK
;
A
#
# COMPACT_ATOMS: atom_id res chain seq x y z
N ARG A 1 -47.07 34.47 -23.75
CA ARG A 1 -46.06 33.97 -22.78
C ARG A 1 -46.41 32.52 -22.47
N PRO A 2 -45.52 31.55 -22.65
CA PRO A 2 -45.79 30.19 -22.20
C PRO A 2 -45.93 30.17 -20.67
N PRO A 3 -46.70 29.23 -20.08
CA PRO A 3 -46.88 29.19 -18.63
C PRO A 3 -45.54 28.94 -17.94
N ALA A 4 -45.31 29.65 -16.84
CA ALA A 4 -44.13 29.46 -16.01
C ALA A 4 -44.07 28.00 -15.53
N ARG A 5 -43.01 27.29 -15.91
CA ARG A 5 -42.79 25.89 -15.53
C ARG A 5 -42.68 25.78 -14.01
N SER A 6 -43.24 24.73 -13.43
CA SER A 6 -43.17 24.53 -11.97
C SER A 6 -41.74 24.21 -11.54
N ARG A 7 -41.37 24.67 -10.35
CA ARG A 7 -40.04 24.48 -9.74
C ARG A 7 -39.66 22.98 -9.62
N ALA A 8 -40.66 22.11 -9.44
CA ALA A 8 -40.48 20.66 -9.36
C ALA A 8 -40.09 20.03 -10.71
N VAL A 9 -40.69 20.49 -11.82
CA VAL A 9 -40.34 20.00 -13.17
C VAL A 9 -38.92 20.43 -13.54
N MET A 10 -38.55 21.67 -13.24
CA MET A 10 -37.18 22.17 -13.43
C MET A 10 -36.14 21.37 -12.61
N ALA A 11 -36.48 20.96 -11.38
CA ALA A 11 -35.60 20.16 -10.54
C ALA A 11 -35.40 18.73 -11.08
N VAL A 12 -36.47 18.10 -11.58
CA VAL A 12 -36.40 16.76 -12.21
C VAL A 12 -35.63 16.80 -13.53
N GLU A 13 -35.88 17.80 -14.37
CA GLU A 13 -35.13 18.01 -15.63
C GLU A 13 -33.65 18.28 -15.35
N LYS A 14 -33.33 19.09 -14.33
CA LYS A 14 -31.95 19.34 -13.89
C LYS A 14 -31.30 18.05 -13.37
N ALA A 15 -31.97 17.28 -12.52
CA ALA A 15 -31.46 16.00 -12.01
C ALA A 15 -31.22 14.99 -13.15
N ALA A 16 -32.11 14.92 -14.14
CA ALA A 16 -31.96 14.06 -15.31
C ALA A 16 -30.81 14.52 -16.23
N ALA A 17 -30.65 15.83 -16.43
CA ALA A 17 -29.53 16.39 -17.19
C ALA A 17 -28.19 16.18 -16.47
N THR A 18 -28.14 16.35 -15.15
CA THR A 18 -26.96 16.05 -14.33
C THR A 18 -26.64 14.56 -14.35
N ALA A 19 -27.64 13.67 -14.27
CA ALA A 19 -27.45 12.23 -14.39
C ALA A 19 -26.92 11.82 -15.77
N ALA A 20 -27.42 12.45 -16.85
CA ALA A 20 -26.92 12.22 -18.21
C ALA A 20 -25.50 12.76 -18.42
N ALA A 21 -25.16 13.93 -17.86
CA ALA A 21 -23.81 14.50 -17.89
C ALA A 21 -22.82 13.67 -17.05
N ALA A 22 -23.25 13.18 -15.88
CA ALA A 22 -22.48 12.26 -15.04
C ALA A 22 -22.24 10.93 -15.75
N ALA A 23 -23.26 10.37 -16.42
CA ALA A 23 -23.12 9.15 -17.21
C ALA A 23 -22.17 9.32 -18.41
N ALA A 24 -22.13 10.51 -19.05
CA ALA A 24 -21.17 10.82 -20.11
C ALA A 24 -19.74 11.00 -19.58
N ALA A 25 -19.57 11.58 -18.39
CA ALA A 25 -18.27 11.70 -17.70
C ALA A 25 -17.75 10.34 -17.17
N ASP A 26 -18.65 9.40 -16.86
CA ASP A 26 -18.31 8.06 -16.32
C ASP A 26 -17.67 7.12 -17.35
N VAL A 27 -17.85 7.38 -18.65
CA VAL A 27 -17.35 6.50 -19.72
C VAL A 27 -15.82 6.37 -19.70
N LEU A 28 -15.09 7.44 -19.33
CA LEU A 28 -13.63 7.45 -19.27
C LEU A 28 -13.07 7.41 -17.85
N ARG A 29 -13.93 7.44 -16.83
CA ARG A 29 -13.49 7.39 -15.44
C ARG A 29 -12.89 5.99 -15.14
N PRO A 30 -11.77 5.90 -14.40
CA PRO A 30 -11.20 4.62 -14.03
C PRO A 30 -12.20 3.79 -13.22
N PHE A 31 -12.33 2.49 -13.50
CA PHE A 31 -13.16 1.57 -12.70
C PHE A 31 -12.76 1.61 -11.23
N THR A 32 -11.47 1.75 -10.94
CA THR A 32 -10.95 1.88 -9.56
C THR A 32 -11.50 3.11 -8.81
N GLU A 33 -12.04 4.10 -9.52
CA GLU A 33 -12.65 5.31 -8.96
C GLU A 33 -14.19 5.31 -9.05
N LEU A 34 -14.81 4.26 -9.60
CA LEU A 34 -16.26 4.15 -9.67
C LEU A 34 -16.86 3.58 -8.38
N PRO A 35 -18.13 3.90 -8.06
CA PRO A 35 -18.91 3.09 -7.14
C PRO A 35 -19.02 1.64 -7.59
N SER A 36 -18.97 0.71 -6.64
CA SER A 36 -19.46 -0.64 -6.89
C SER A 36 -20.98 -0.70 -6.69
N PRO A 37 -21.77 -1.17 -7.66
CA PRO A 37 -23.22 -1.35 -7.48
C PRO A 37 -23.54 -2.50 -6.49
N LEU A 38 -22.60 -3.41 -6.23
CA LEU A 38 -22.79 -4.54 -5.31
C LEU A 38 -22.72 -4.16 -3.84
N THR A 39 -22.30 -2.92 -3.55
CA THR A 39 -22.01 -2.44 -2.20
C THR A 39 -22.64 -1.07 -1.94
N SER A 40 -23.63 -0.67 -2.74
CA SER A 40 -24.26 0.66 -2.62
C SER A 40 -24.90 0.91 -1.25
N ASN A 41 -25.28 -0.14 -0.52
CA ASN A 41 -25.89 -0.10 0.81
C ASN A 41 -24.93 -0.53 1.93
N LEU A 42 -23.60 -0.55 1.68
CA LEU A 42 -22.59 -1.06 2.62
C LEU A 42 -22.68 -0.38 4.00
N ASP A 43 -23.03 0.89 4.04
CA ASP A 43 -23.18 1.69 5.26
C ASP A 43 -24.46 1.42 6.07
N SER A 44 -25.41 0.66 5.52
CA SER A 44 -26.71 0.37 6.16
C SER A 44 -26.83 -1.08 6.66
N VAL A 45 -25.86 -1.94 6.34
CA VAL A 45 -25.87 -3.35 6.71
C VAL A 45 -25.08 -3.62 8.00
N GLY A 46 -25.49 -4.62 8.77
CA GLY A 46 -24.73 -5.08 9.95
C GLY A 46 -23.43 -5.79 9.55
N ALA A 47 -22.59 -6.12 10.53
CA ALA A 47 -21.24 -6.65 10.29
C ALA A 47 -21.18 -7.88 9.36
N ALA A 48 -22.04 -8.89 9.55
CA ALA A 48 -22.10 -10.04 8.65
C ALA A 48 -22.58 -9.65 7.23
N GLY A 49 -23.42 -8.61 7.11
CA GLY A 49 -23.80 -8.02 5.84
C GLY A 49 -22.64 -7.33 5.13
N ILE A 50 -21.81 -6.58 5.87
CA ILE A 50 -20.56 -5.99 5.36
C ILE A 50 -19.66 -7.09 4.78
N VAL A 51 -19.45 -8.18 5.52
CA VAL A 51 -18.65 -9.32 5.04
C VAL A 51 -19.21 -9.90 3.73
N ARG A 52 -20.54 -10.07 3.63
CA ARG A 52 -21.19 -10.56 2.40
C ARG A 52 -21.03 -9.59 1.22
N CYS A 53 -21.17 -8.28 1.45
CA CYS A 53 -20.95 -7.25 0.45
C CYS A 53 -19.50 -7.26 -0.06
N MET A 54 -18.53 -7.30 0.86
CA MET A 54 -17.11 -7.40 0.54
C MET A 54 -16.80 -8.67 -0.27
N ARG A 55 -17.31 -9.84 0.17
CA ARG A 55 -17.16 -11.11 -0.55
C ARG A 55 -17.71 -11.05 -1.97
N ALA A 56 -18.91 -10.50 -2.15
CA ALA A 56 -19.54 -10.38 -3.46
C ALA A 56 -18.72 -9.48 -4.37
N ASN A 57 -18.16 -8.40 -3.83
CA ASN A 57 -17.33 -7.47 -4.60
C ASN A 57 -15.95 -8.06 -4.96
N ASP A 58 -15.32 -8.78 -4.04
CA ASP A 58 -14.01 -9.41 -4.22
C ASP A 58 -14.03 -10.60 -5.19
N ALA A 59 -15.18 -11.22 -5.41
CA ALA A 59 -15.34 -12.28 -6.42
C ALA A 59 -14.93 -11.81 -7.83
N ALA A 60 -14.94 -10.51 -8.11
CA ALA A 60 -14.48 -9.93 -9.37
C ALA A 60 -12.96 -10.12 -9.62
N LEU A 61 -12.16 -10.42 -8.59
CA LEU A 61 -10.72 -10.72 -8.74
C LEU A 61 -10.49 -11.83 -9.78
N PHE A 62 -11.26 -12.91 -9.70
CA PHE A 62 -11.12 -14.09 -10.56
C PHE A 62 -12.22 -14.20 -11.63
N ARG A 63 -13.34 -13.49 -11.48
CA ARG A 63 -14.43 -13.47 -12.47
C ARG A 63 -14.28 -12.36 -13.51
N GLY A 64 -13.42 -11.37 -13.28
CA GLY A 64 -13.30 -10.19 -14.12
C GLY A 64 -14.43 -9.18 -13.88
N HIS A 65 -14.46 -8.15 -14.72
CA HIS A 65 -15.48 -7.09 -14.68
C HIS A 65 -15.91 -6.71 -16.08
N ALA A 66 -17.24 -6.75 -16.31
CA ALA A 66 -17.83 -6.56 -17.63
C ALA A 66 -17.20 -7.51 -18.67
N GLU A 67 -16.82 -7.02 -19.84
CA GLU A 67 -16.16 -7.76 -20.92
C GLU A 67 -14.64 -7.91 -20.75
N HIS A 68 -14.06 -7.37 -19.67
CA HIS A 68 -12.61 -7.30 -19.50
C HIS A 68 -12.01 -8.53 -18.82
N ALA A 69 -10.76 -8.83 -19.19
CA ALA A 69 -9.97 -9.96 -18.69
C ALA A 69 -9.78 -9.93 -17.16
N SER A 70 -10.00 -11.08 -16.52
CA SER A 70 -9.75 -11.32 -15.09
C SER A 70 -8.26 -11.59 -14.79
N LEU A 71 -7.94 -11.85 -13.51
CA LEU A 71 -6.61 -12.37 -13.15
C LEU A 71 -6.30 -13.71 -13.82
N THR A 72 -7.28 -14.59 -14.02
CA THR A 72 -7.04 -15.90 -14.64
C THR A 72 -6.71 -15.79 -16.13
N ASP A 73 -7.30 -14.82 -16.81
CA ASP A 73 -7.12 -14.57 -18.24
C ASP A 73 -5.75 -13.94 -18.56
N CYS A 74 -5.12 -13.29 -17.57
CA CYS A 74 -3.82 -12.65 -17.77
C CYS A 74 -2.63 -13.62 -17.76
N ALA A 75 -2.86 -14.91 -17.51
CA ALA A 75 -1.80 -15.92 -17.38
C ALA A 75 -0.80 -15.96 -18.55
N PRO A 76 -1.20 -15.86 -19.85
CA PRO A 76 -0.24 -15.84 -20.95
C PRO A 76 0.68 -14.60 -20.98
N ALA A 77 0.17 -13.44 -20.55
CA ALA A 77 0.97 -12.22 -20.45
C ALA A 77 1.90 -12.28 -19.23
N ALA A 78 1.37 -12.74 -18.08
CA ALA A 78 2.12 -12.96 -16.86
C ALA A 78 3.23 -14.01 -17.02
N ALA A 79 3.02 -15.04 -17.85
CA ALA A 79 4.02 -16.08 -18.15
C ALA A 79 5.29 -15.51 -18.79
N ARG A 80 5.17 -14.48 -19.65
CA ARG A 80 6.33 -13.81 -20.26
C ARG A 80 7.14 -13.07 -19.21
N VAL A 81 6.47 -12.39 -18.28
CA VAL A 81 7.13 -11.72 -17.16
C VAL A 81 7.78 -12.73 -16.21
N ALA A 82 7.12 -13.87 -15.96
CA ALA A 82 7.69 -14.95 -15.16
C ALA A 82 8.95 -15.55 -15.81
N GLN A 83 8.97 -15.68 -17.14
CA GLN A 83 10.14 -16.13 -17.89
C GLN A 83 11.32 -15.15 -17.73
N LEU A 84 11.08 -13.84 -17.92
CA LEU A 84 12.10 -12.81 -17.71
C LEU A 84 12.59 -12.75 -16.25
N ALA A 85 11.68 -12.92 -15.28
CA ALA A 85 12.04 -12.99 -13.88
C ALA A 85 12.90 -14.23 -13.57
N ALA A 86 12.59 -15.38 -14.20
CA ALA A 86 13.38 -16.60 -14.03
C ALA A 86 14.79 -16.46 -14.61
N GLU A 87 14.93 -15.76 -15.75
CA GLU A 87 16.25 -15.37 -16.28
C GLU A 87 17.02 -14.50 -15.28
N ALA A 88 16.37 -13.47 -14.73
CA ALA A 88 16.99 -12.59 -13.74
C ALA A 88 17.41 -13.33 -12.46
N VAL A 89 16.62 -14.31 -12.01
CA VAL A 89 16.98 -15.14 -10.86
C VAL A 89 18.22 -15.99 -11.15
N ARG A 90 18.33 -16.58 -12.35
CA ARG A 90 19.47 -17.42 -12.73
C ARG A 90 20.75 -16.63 -12.97
N SER A 91 20.64 -15.44 -13.54
CA SER A 91 21.77 -14.52 -13.72
C SER A 91 22.26 -13.92 -12.40
N GLY A 92 21.49 -14.05 -11.32
CA GLY A 92 21.90 -13.69 -9.97
C GLY A 92 22.36 -12.23 -9.88
N ARG A 93 23.62 -12.01 -9.51
CA ARG A 93 24.17 -10.65 -9.30
C ARG A 93 24.31 -9.82 -10.57
N GLU A 94 24.17 -10.41 -11.75
CA GLU A 94 24.24 -9.72 -13.04
C GLU A 94 22.88 -9.11 -13.45
N SER A 95 21.83 -9.32 -12.66
CA SER A 95 20.49 -8.82 -12.95
C SER A 95 19.76 -8.39 -11.69
N ALA A 96 18.70 -7.60 -11.86
CA ALA A 96 17.81 -7.26 -10.77
C ALA A 96 16.35 -7.29 -11.21
N VAL A 97 15.48 -7.67 -10.28
CA VAL A 97 14.04 -7.47 -10.37
C VAL A 97 13.69 -6.30 -9.44
N VAL A 98 13.26 -5.17 -10.00
CA VAL A 98 12.94 -3.96 -9.25
C VAL A 98 11.44 -3.75 -9.23
N LEU A 99 10.83 -3.73 -8.04
CA LEU A 99 9.41 -3.46 -7.84
C LEU A 99 9.20 -2.04 -7.33
N ALA A 100 8.30 -1.27 -7.93
CA ALA A 100 8.07 0.11 -7.53
C ALA A 100 6.59 0.45 -7.42
N GLY A 101 6.23 1.26 -6.43
CA GLY A 101 4.87 1.75 -6.26
C GLY A 101 4.74 2.85 -5.22
N ALA A 102 3.52 3.36 -5.03
CA ALA A 102 3.17 4.30 -3.97
C ALA A 102 2.14 3.69 -3.02
N GLY A 103 2.09 4.16 -1.76
CA GLY A 103 1.19 3.64 -0.73
C GLY A 103 1.22 2.11 -0.62
N THR A 104 0.05 1.48 -0.59
CA THR A 104 -0.10 0.01 -0.58
C THR A 104 0.74 -0.69 -1.67
N SER A 105 0.79 -0.17 -2.89
CA SER A 105 1.54 -0.79 -3.98
C SER A 105 3.05 -0.84 -3.69
N GLY A 106 3.60 0.24 -3.11
CA GLY A 106 5.00 0.27 -2.67
C GLY A 106 5.28 -0.59 -1.44
N ARG A 107 4.33 -0.68 -0.50
CA ARG A 107 4.45 -1.59 0.65
C ARG A 107 4.44 -3.05 0.20
N LEU A 108 3.58 -3.41 -0.77
CA LEU A 108 3.56 -4.75 -1.37
C LEU A 108 4.84 -5.06 -2.16
N ALA A 109 5.41 -4.07 -2.87
CA ALA A 109 6.72 -4.21 -3.52
C ALA A 109 7.80 -4.62 -2.51
N MET A 110 7.84 -3.97 -1.33
CA MET A 110 8.74 -4.33 -0.23
C MET A 110 8.48 -5.74 0.30
N THR A 111 7.22 -6.11 0.58
CA THR A 111 6.89 -7.44 1.11
C THR A 111 7.27 -8.55 0.13
N LEU A 112 7.01 -8.36 -1.16
CA LEU A 112 7.34 -9.33 -2.21
C LEU A 112 8.86 -9.45 -2.38
N ALA A 113 9.59 -8.34 -2.51
CA ALA A 113 11.05 -8.37 -2.67
C ALA A 113 11.72 -9.13 -1.51
N ARG A 114 11.23 -8.90 -0.29
CA ARG A 114 11.69 -9.61 0.91
C ARG A 114 11.38 -11.09 0.89
N ALA A 115 10.13 -11.46 0.60
CA ALA A 115 9.71 -12.85 0.60
C ALA A 115 10.53 -13.66 -0.42
N TYR A 116 10.68 -13.15 -1.64
CA TYR A 116 11.40 -13.85 -2.69
C TYR A 116 12.91 -13.87 -2.49
N ASN A 117 13.53 -12.81 -1.94
CA ASN A 117 14.95 -12.89 -1.59
C ASN A 117 15.23 -13.93 -0.49
N ARG A 118 14.36 -14.04 0.53
CA ARG A 118 14.48 -15.11 1.52
C ARG A 118 14.32 -16.50 0.90
N ALA A 119 13.38 -16.65 -0.04
CA ALA A 119 13.20 -17.89 -0.77
C ALA A 119 14.45 -18.25 -1.59
N LEU A 120 15.06 -17.27 -2.26
CA LEU A 120 16.33 -17.45 -2.97
C LEU A 120 17.46 -17.85 -2.04
N GLU A 121 17.61 -17.18 -0.90
CA GLU A 121 18.65 -17.49 0.10
C GLU A 121 18.52 -18.94 0.62
N ARG A 122 17.30 -19.39 0.93
CA ARG A 122 17.03 -20.78 1.32
C ARG A 122 17.34 -21.77 0.21
N ALA A 123 17.05 -21.41 -1.04
CA ALA A 123 17.43 -22.16 -2.23
C ALA A 123 18.93 -22.02 -2.61
N ARG A 124 19.75 -21.35 -1.79
CA ARG A 124 21.18 -21.07 -2.02
C ARG A 124 21.45 -20.30 -3.32
N LEU A 125 20.49 -19.49 -3.76
CA LEU A 125 20.59 -18.57 -4.90
C LEU A 125 20.88 -17.15 -4.41
N ALA A 126 21.47 -16.33 -5.29
CA ALA A 126 21.79 -14.94 -4.97
C ALA A 126 20.51 -14.08 -4.94
N PRO A 127 20.27 -13.27 -3.89
CA PRO A 127 19.21 -12.27 -3.86
C PRO A 127 19.30 -11.32 -5.06
N CYS A 128 18.17 -11.10 -5.75
CA CYS A 128 18.09 -10.20 -6.91
C CYS A 128 16.82 -9.34 -6.92
N PHE A 129 15.96 -9.43 -5.91
CA PHE A 129 14.75 -8.60 -5.82
C PHE A 129 15.01 -7.31 -5.05
N HIS A 130 14.50 -6.20 -5.54
CA HIS A 130 14.64 -4.87 -4.95
C HIS A 130 13.30 -4.16 -4.99
N TYR A 131 13.12 -3.16 -4.12
CA TYR A 131 11.90 -2.35 -4.11
C TYR A 131 12.20 -0.86 -4.07
N LEU A 132 11.27 -0.07 -4.59
CA LEU A 132 11.18 1.38 -4.46
C LEU A 132 9.77 1.74 -3.99
N ILE A 133 9.68 2.68 -3.06
CA ILE A 133 8.41 3.21 -2.57
C ILE A 133 8.47 4.73 -2.57
N ALA A 134 7.46 5.36 -3.16
CA ALA A 134 7.32 6.81 -3.12
C ALA A 134 7.34 7.30 -1.66
N GLY A 135 8.28 8.18 -1.32
CA GLY A 135 8.48 8.70 0.04
C GLY A 135 9.48 7.91 0.90
N GLY A 136 10.13 6.89 0.33
CA GLY A 136 11.20 6.11 0.97
C GLY A 136 10.72 5.25 2.13
N GLU A 137 11.64 4.77 2.96
CA GLU A 137 11.34 3.82 4.05
C GLU A 137 10.29 4.34 5.05
N GLN A 138 10.18 5.66 5.24
CA GLN A 138 9.15 6.25 6.09
C GLN A 138 7.73 5.95 5.59
N ALA A 139 7.54 5.81 4.28
CA ALA A 139 6.26 5.49 3.66
C ALA A 139 5.78 4.05 3.94
N LEU A 140 6.66 3.19 4.47
CA LEU A 140 6.27 1.84 4.88
C LEU A 140 5.34 1.85 6.11
N PHE A 141 5.43 2.88 6.95
CA PHE A 141 4.71 2.98 8.23
C PHE A 141 3.70 4.11 8.23
N SER A 142 4.03 5.21 7.57
CA SER A 142 3.21 6.41 7.49
C SER A 142 2.74 6.65 6.06
N ALA A 143 1.56 7.24 5.90
CA ALA A 143 1.09 7.64 4.58
C ALA A 143 1.88 8.87 4.09
N ARG A 144 2.60 8.73 2.98
CA ARG A 144 3.39 9.81 2.34
C ARG A 144 2.91 10.06 0.92
N GLU A 145 1.64 10.39 0.80
CA GLU A 145 0.91 10.47 -0.46
C GLU A 145 1.46 11.51 -1.45
N LEU A 146 2.00 12.64 -0.96
CA LEU A 146 2.60 13.69 -1.80
C LEU A 146 3.77 13.19 -2.65
N ALA A 147 4.52 12.20 -2.16
CA ALA A 147 5.66 11.66 -2.90
C ALA A 147 5.22 10.88 -4.16
N GLU A 148 3.95 10.46 -4.26
CA GLU A 148 3.38 9.80 -5.44
C GLU A 148 3.43 10.72 -6.68
N ASP A 149 3.40 12.04 -6.47
CA ASP A 149 3.30 13.06 -7.53
C ASP A 149 4.66 13.65 -7.95
N ASP A 150 5.78 13.18 -7.38
CA ASP A 150 7.12 13.72 -7.64
C ASP A 150 7.92 12.86 -8.64
N ALA A 151 7.92 13.29 -9.91
CA ALA A 151 8.71 12.66 -10.98
C ALA A 151 10.23 12.83 -10.82
N THR A 152 10.68 13.88 -10.11
CA THR A 152 12.11 14.15 -9.88
C THR A 152 12.67 13.18 -8.86
N LEU A 153 11.96 13.02 -7.73
CA LEU A 153 12.24 11.99 -6.73
C LEU A 153 12.26 10.60 -7.36
N ALA A 154 11.26 10.30 -8.20
CA ALA A 154 11.15 9.00 -8.85
C ALA A 154 12.38 8.62 -9.67
N ARG A 155 12.91 9.56 -10.47
CA ARG A 155 14.15 9.36 -11.24
C ARG A 155 15.37 9.23 -10.33
N ALA A 156 15.47 10.08 -9.31
CA ALA A 156 16.58 10.06 -8.36
C ALA A 156 16.67 8.72 -7.61
N ASP A 157 15.53 8.19 -7.15
CA ASP A 157 15.46 6.90 -6.45
C ASP A 157 15.90 5.74 -7.34
N LEU A 158 15.41 5.68 -8.59
CA LEU A 158 15.78 4.63 -9.53
C LEU A 158 17.28 4.68 -9.88
N GLN A 159 17.83 5.87 -10.14
CA GLN A 159 19.25 6.06 -10.40
C GLN A 159 20.13 5.74 -9.19
N ALA A 160 19.67 6.06 -7.97
CA ALA A 160 20.36 5.70 -6.74
C ALA A 160 20.41 4.18 -6.56
N LEU A 161 19.31 3.48 -6.84
CA LEU A 161 19.25 2.02 -6.84
C LEU A 161 20.18 1.44 -7.90
N GLU A 162 20.16 1.97 -9.14
CA GLU A 162 21.08 1.54 -10.20
C GLU A 162 22.54 1.63 -9.75
N LYS A 163 22.92 2.78 -9.17
CA LYS A 163 24.27 2.98 -8.65
C LYS A 163 24.59 2.05 -7.49
N ALA A 164 23.63 1.68 -6.66
CA ALA A 164 23.85 0.77 -5.54
C ALA A 164 23.99 -0.69 -6.00
N VAL A 165 23.18 -1.12 -6.96
CA VAL A 165 23.07 -2.51 -7.41
C VAL A 165 24.05 -2.82 -8.55
N PHE A 166 24.16 -1.93 -9.54
CA PHE A 166 24.91 -2.17 -10.78
C PHE A 166 26.26 -1.47 -10.86
N ALA A 167 26.70 -0.72 -9.84
CA ALA A 167 28.05 -0.10 -9.86
C ALA A 167 29.20 -1.11 -10.00
N ARG A 168 28.94 -2.41 -9.82
CA ARG A 168 29.93 -3.50 -9.93
C ARG A 168 29.74 -4.40 -11.15
N THR A 169 28.69 -4.22 -11.95
CA THR A 169 28.38 -5.08 -13.09
C THR A 169 28.31 -4.26 -14.38
N ARG A 170 29.20 -4.57 -15.34
CA ARG A 170 29.15 -3.98 -16.68
C ARG A 170 28.05 -4.69 -17.47
N GLY A 171 26.89 -4.04 -17.63
CA GLY A 171 25.83 -4.50 -18.54
C GLY A 171 24.74 -5.37 -17.91
N GLY A 172 24.46 -5.23 -16.62
CA GLY A 172 23.41 -6.00 -15.96
C GLY A 172 21.99 -5.66 -16.43
N ARG A 173 21.11 -6.66 -16.53
CA ARG A 173 19.72 -6.51 -16.98
C ARG A 173 18.77 -6.22 -15.82
N VAL A 174 17.82 -5.32 -16.03
CA VAL A 174 16.83 -4.92 -15.02
C VAL A 174 15.44 -5.29 -15.50
N LEU A 175 14.75 -6.16 -14.77
CA LEU A 175 13.31 -6.31 -14.90
C LEU A 175 12.65 -5.30 -13.95
N TYR A 176 12.17 -4.20 -14.50
CA TYR A 176 11.49 -3.15 -13.73
C TYR A 176 9.98 -3.37 -13.77
N VAL A 177 9.35 -3.46 -12.59
CA VAL A 177 7.91 -3.70 -12.39
C VAL A 177 7.30 -2.50 -11.68
N GLY A 178 6.64 -1.63 -12.44
CA GLY A 178 5.93 -0.46 -11.94
C GLY A 178 4.47 -0.79 -11.63
N ILE A 179 4.06 -0.57 -10.37
CA ILE A 179 2.73 -0.94 -9.85
C ILE A 179 1.90 0.33 -9.58
N THR A 180 0.80 0.49 -10.32
CA THR A 180 -0.18 1.54 -10.07
C THR A 180 -1.60 1.07 -10.39
N CYS A 181 -2.38 0.74 -9.35
CA CYS A 181 -3.72 0.18 -9.51
C CYS A 181 -4.61 1.03 -10.43
N GLY A 182 -4.55 2.35 -10.25
CA GLY A 182 -5.35 3.33 -10.99
C GLY A 182 -4.78 3.77 -12.34
N LEU A 183 -3.58 3.31 -12.74
CA LEU A 183 -2.85 3.85 -13.89
C LEU A 183 -2.71 5.38 -13.83
N SER A 184 -2.23 5.87 -12.69
CA SER A 184 -2.25 7.30 -12.36
C SER A 184 -1.03 7.83 -11.61
N ALA A 185 -0.22 6.96 -11.00
CA ALA A 185 0.87 7.38 -10.12
C ALA A 185 2.07 7.93 -10.91
N THR A 186 2.39 9.20 -10.71
CA THR A 186 3.48 9.93 -11.39
C THR A 186 4.84 9.31 -11.12
N TYR A 187 5.08 8.96 -9.86
CA TYR A 187 6.30 8.30 -9.42
C TYR A 187 6.60 7.05 -10.26
N VAL A 188 5.59 6.21 -10.47
CA VAL A 188 5.71 4.99 -11.28
C VAL A 188 5.83 5.32 -12.77
N GLY A 189 5.05 6.28 -13.26
CA GLY A 189 5.07 6.69 -14.67
C GLY A 189 6.44 7.23 -15.11
N ALA A 190 7.05 8.10 -14.30
CA ALA A 190 8.36 8.67 -14.58
C ALA A 190 9.48 7.61 -14.58
N GLN A 191 9.39 6.60 -13.72
CA GLN A 191 10.34 5.48 -13.67
C GLN A 191 10.15 4.50 -14.84
N LEU A 192 8.91 4.19 -15.23
CA LEU A 192 8.62 3.41 -16.42
C LEU A 192 9.12 4.11 -17.68
N GLU A 193 8.88 5.41 -17.80
CA GLU A 193 9.38 6.21 -18.90
C GLU A 193 10.92 6.16 -18.99
N TYR A 194 11.62 6.24 -17.87
CA TYR A 194 13.07 6.08 -17.83
C TYR A 194 13.50 4.67 -18.29
N ALA A 195 12.88 3.63 -17.74
CA ALA A 195 13.14 2.24 -18.08
C ALA A 195 12.96 1.96 -19.58
N LEU A 196 11.92 2.52 -20.21
CA LEU A 196 11.66 2.36 -21.65
C LEU A 196 12.75 2.96 -22.56
N ARG A 197 13.58 3.88 -22.05
CA ARG A 197 14.68 4.50 -22.81
C ARG A 197 16.04 3.89 -22.49
N ALA A 198 16.14 3.13 -21.41
CA ALA A 198 17.37 2.50 -20.98
C ALA A 198 17.53 1.12 -21.67
N PRO A 199 18.67 0.84 -22.33
CA PRO A 199 18.84 -0.37 -23.14
C PRO A 199 18.91 -1.67 -22.31
N ASN A 200 19.17 -1.57 -21.01
CA ASN A 200 19.31 -2.71 -20.10
C ASN A 200 18.02 -3.04 -19.32
N TYR A 201 16.91 -2.36 -19.63
CA TYR A 201 15.64 -2.52 -18.92
C TYR A 201 14.62 -3.34 -19.73
N ALA A 202 13.87 -4.15 -19.00
CA ALA A 202 12.56 -4.66 -19.41
C ALA A 202 11.51 -4.00 -18.49
N ALA A 203 10.59 -3.24 -19.07
CA ALA A 203 9.59 -2.47 -18.32
C ALA A 203 8.25 -3.21 -18.25
N VAL A 204 7.73 -3.40 -17.04
CA VAL A 204 6.43 -4.04 -16.78
C VAL A 204 5.53 -3.05 -16.06
N LEU A 205 4.37 -2.75 -16.63
CA LEU A 205 3.30 -1.98 -15.99
C LEU A 205 2.28 -2.94 -15.40
N VAL A 206 1.97 -2.79 -14.11
CA VAL A 206 0.88 -3.50 -13.42
C VAL A 206 -0.17 -2.50 -12.97
N GLY A 207 -1.42 -2.71 -13.36
CA GLY A 207 -2.57 -1.91 -12.94
C GLY A 207 -3.89 -2.66 -13.14
N PHE A 208 -5.03 -2.04 -12.84
CA PHE A 208 -6.34 -2.72 -12.89
C PHE A 208 -7.43 -1.92 -13.59
N ASN A 209 -7.02 -1.06 -14.53
CA ASN A 209 -7.90 -0.39 -15.46
C ASN A 209 -7.46 -0.71 -16.90
N PRO A 210 -8.39 -0.72 -17.86
CA PRO A 210 -8.03 -0.63 -19.27
C PRO A 210 -7.14 0.61 -19.52
N VAL A 211 -6.21 0.50 -20.47
CA VAL A 211 -5.27 1.57 -20.81
C VAL A 211 -6.00 2.85 -21.24
N GLU A 212 -7.15 2.70 -21.88
CA GLU A 212 -8.00 3.79 -22.39
C GLU A 212 -8.57 4.67 -21.26
N ARG A 213 -8.69 4.09 -20.05
CA ARG A 213 -9.16 4.74 -18.81
C ARG A 213 -8.02 5.22 -17.91
N ALA A 214 -6.76 5.13 -18.33
CA ALA A 214 -5.64 5.67 -17.58
C ALA A 214 -5.72 7.19 -17.46
N ARG A 215 -5.02 7.76 -16.47
CA ARG A 215 -5.05 9.20 -16.18
C ARG A 215 -4.57 10.04 -17.37
N ARG A 216 -5.44 10.93 -17.87
CA ARG A 216 -5.18 11.83 -19.01
C ARG A 216 -4.59 13.19 -18.63
N ALA A 217 -4.79 13.63 -17.39
CA ALA A 217 -4.21 14.88 -16.92
C ALA A 217 -2.68 14.81 -16.97
N ARG A 218 -2.05 15.85 -17.51
CA ARG A 218 -0.59 16.02 -17.51
C ARG A 218 -0.18 16.69 -16.20
N LEU A 219 0.80 16.11 -15.53
CA LEU A 219 1.31 16.65 -14.28
C LEU A 219 2.54 17.51 -14.52
N ALA A 220 2.62 18.65 -13.81
CA ALA A 220 3.63 19.67 -14.04
C ALA A 220 5.06 19.15 -13.87
N THR A 221 5.30 18.28 -12.88
CA THR A 221 6.61 17.68 -12.59
C THR A 221 7.08 16.69 -13.66
N TRP A 222 6.17 16.12 -14.45
CA TRP A 222 6.48 15.06 -15.42
C TRP A 222 6.35 15.51 -16.89
N GLY A 223 5.41 16.41 -17.19
CA GLY A 223 5.15 16.92 -18.54
C GLY A 223 4.39 15.95 -19.47
N ARG A 224 3.99 14.79 -18.96
CA ARG A 224 3.25 13.74 -19.70
C ARG A 224 2.03 13.25 -18.91
N SER A 225 1.07 12.63 -19.59
CA SER A 225 -0.03 11.90 -18.97
C SER A 225 0.31 10.41 -18.83
N PHE A 226 -0.30 9.73 -17.84
CA PHE A 226 -0.11 8.30 -17.68
C PHE A 226 -0.73 7.52 -18.84
N HIS A 227 -1.86 7.99 -19.36
CA HIS A 227 -2.51 7.46 -20.55
C HIS A 227 -1.56 7.40 -21.76
N ASP A 228 -0.84 8.48 -22.05
CA ASP A 228 0.09 8.51 -23.19
C ASP A 228 1.25 7.52 -23.01
N LEU A 229 1.73 7.34 -21.77
CA LEU A 229 2.77 6.34 -21.46
C LEU A 229 2.23 4.91 -21.61
N ALA A 230 1.05 4.64 -21.08
CA ALA A 230 0.46 3.30 -21.10
C ALA A 230 0.16 2.85 -22.55
N LEU A 231 -0.32 3.75 -23.41
CA LEU A 231 -0.48 3.48 -24.84
C LEU A 231 0.85 3.18 -25.54
N GLU A 232 1.91 3.94 -25.24
CA GLU A 232 3.25 3.67 -25.78
C GLU A 232 3.73 2.28 -25.36
N MET A 233 3.56 1.92 -24.08
CA MET A 233 3.93 0.59 -23.58
C MET A 233 3.13 -0.53 -24.26
N GLN A 234 1.83 -0.34 -24.46
CA GLN A 234 0.97 -1.31 -25.13
C GLN A 234 1.37 -1.51 -26.61
N ALA A 235 1.70 -0.42 -27.31
CA ALA A 235 2.21 -0.47 -28.67
C ALA A 235 3.52 -1.26 -28.75
N ARG A 236 4.48 -0.95 -27.86
CA ARG A 236 5.77 -1.67 -27.78
C ARG A 236 5.62 -3.14 -27.41
N ALA A 237 4.68 -3.48 -26.52
CA ALA A 237 4.40 -4.86 -26.14
C ALA A 237 3.90 -5.73 -27.31
N SER A 238 3.40 -5.08 -28.37
CA SER A 238 2.92 -5.73 -29.59
C SER A 238 4.01 -5.85 -30.67
N GLU A 239 5.18 -5.23 -30.49
CA GLU A 239 6.31 -5.33 -31.42
C GLU A 239 6.99 -6.71 -31.33
N THR A 240 7.44 -7.24 -32.47
CA THR A 240 8.07 -8.57 -32.55
C THR A 240 9.51 -8.56 -31.99
N ALA A 241 9.92 -9.67 -31.37
CA ALA A 241 11.28 -9.86 -30.85
C ALA A 241 12.35 -9.58 -31.93
N GLY A 242 13.29 -8.67 -31.65
CA GLY A 242 14.37 -8.26 -32.58
C GLY A 242 14.54 -6.75 -32.77
N SER A 243 13.63 -5.94 -32.24
CA SER A 243 13.74 -4.47 -32.22
C SER A 243 14.86 -3.97 -31.28
N ARG A 244 15.49 -2.83 -31.60
CA ARG A 244 16.46 -2.14 -30.70
C ARG A 244 15.78 -1.43 -29.50
N VAL A 245 14.46 -1.58 -29.37
CA VAL A 245 13.63 -0.94 -28.34
C VAL A 245 13.59 -1.81 -27.08
N ALA A 246 13.67 -1.19 -25.91
CA ALA A 246 13.57 -1.89 -24.62
C ALA A 246 12.21 -2.62 -24.51
N PRO A 247 12.18 -3.92 -24.14
CA PRO A 247 10.95 -4.70 -24.07
C PRO A 247 9.98 -4.11 -23.04
N ALA A 248 8.70 -4.05 -23.40
CA ALA A 248 7.63 -3.55 -22.56
C ALA A 248 6.52 -4.61 -22.39
N HIS A 249 5.96 -4.70 -21.19
CA HIS A 249 4.83 -5.57 -20.87
C HIS A 249 3.77 -4.78 -20.10
N VAL A 250 2.50 -5.01 -20.42
CA VAL A 250 1.36 -4.38 -19.76
C VAL A 250 0.48 -5.48 -19.18
N LEU A 251 0.38 -5.52 -17.86
CA LEU A 251 -0.46 -6.44 -17.08
C LEU A 251 -1.59 -5.63 -16.44
N THR A 252 -2.71 -5.49 -17.16
CA THR A 252 -3.87 -4.71 -16.71
C THR A 252 -5.17 -5.51 -16.67
N PRO A 253 -5.23 -6.64 -15.92
CA PRO A 253 -6.49 -7.34 -15.71
C PRO A 253 -7.47 -6.43 -14.96
N VAL A 254 -8.75 -6.46 -15.30
CA VAL A 254 -9.75 -5.54 -14.74
C VAL A 254 -10.55 -6.25 -13.65
N VAL A 255 -10.35 -5.83 -12.41
CA VAL A 255 -11.02 -6.39 -11.21
C VAL A 255 -12.25 -5.60 -10.78
N GLY A 256 -12.63 -4.59 -11.56
CA GLY A 256 -13.81 -3.74 -11.36
C GLY A 256 -13.72 -2.79 -10.16
N PRO A 257 -14.81 -2.05 -9.87
CA PRO A 257 -14.85 -1.03 -8.83
C PRO A 257 -14.68 -1.54 -7.41
N GLU A 258 -14.03 -0.78 -6.54
CA GLU A 258 -13.78 -1.17 -5.15
C GLU A 258 -15.06 -1.21 -4.30
N ALA A 259 -15.06 -2.02 -3.23
CA ALA A 259 -16.21 -2.14 -2.32
C ALA A 259 -16.50 -0.81 -1.61
N VAL A 260 -15.45 -0.03 -1.40
CA VAL A 260 -15.50 1.37 -1.02
C VAL A 260 -14.77 2.13 -2.11
N GLN A 261 -15.47 3.06 -2.79
CA GLN A 261 -15.00 3.75 -3.99
C GLN A 261 -13.57 4.30 -3.79
N GLY A 262 -12.66 4.02 -4.73
CA GLY A 262 -11.29 4.56 -4.70
C GLY A 262 -10.33 3.88 -3.73
N SER A 263 -10.79 2.94 -2.89
CA SER A 263 -9.94 2.27 -1.90
C SER A 263 -9.10 1.15 -2.54
N THR A 264 -8.10 1.53 -3.35
CA THR A 264 -7.26 0.60 -4.13
C THR A 264 -6.40 -0.33 -3.28
N ARG A 265 -6.35 -0.13 -1.95
CA ARG A 265 -5.76 -1.08 -0.99
C ARG A 265 -6.53 -2.40 -0.91
N LEU A 266 -7.81 -2.38 -1.31
CA LEU A 266 -8.72 -3.53 -1.30
C LEU A 266 -8.42 -4.46 -2.48
N LYS A 267 -9.26 -4.51 -3.52
CA LYS A 267 -9.08 -5.45 -4.63
C LYS A 267 -7.83 -5.16 -5.43
N GLY A 268 -7.53 -3.91 -5.77
CA GLY A 268 -6.31 -3.57 -6.50
C GLY A 268 -5.03 -4.05 -5.80
N GLY A 269 -4.91 -3.81 -4.50
CA GLY A 269 -3.79 -4.29 -3.69
C GLY A 269 -3.75 -5.82 -3.57
N THR A 270 -4.92 -6.46 -3.40
CA THR A 270 -5.00 -7.93 -3.35
C THR A 270 -4.63 -8.57 -4.69
N ALA A 271 -5.13 -8.03 -5.80
CA ALA A 271 -4.81 -8.45 -7.16
C ALA A 271 -3.32 -8.27 -7.48
N THR A 272 -2.71 -7.16 -7.04
CA THR A 272 -1.26 -6.92 -7.14
C THR A 272 -0.49 -8.05 -6.49
N LYS A 273 -0.83 -8.38 -5.23
CA LYS A 273 -0.15 -9.43 -4.48
C LYS A 273 -0.30 -10.78 -5.17
N ILE A 274 -1.52 -11.18 -5.51
CA ILE A 274 -1.82 -12.46 -6.18
C ILE A 274 -1.04 -12.59 -7.49
N LEU A 275 -1.10 -11.56 -8.35
CA LEU A 275 -0.49 -11.60 -9.67
C LEU A 275 1.04 -11.70 -9.58
N LEU A 276 1.66 -10.87 -8.75
CA LEU A 276 3.11 -10.86 -8.61
C LEU A 276 3.63 -12.09 -7.87
N ASP A 277 2.91 -12.60 -6.88
CA ASP A 277 3.25 -13.88 -6.26
C ASP A 277 3.14 -15.04 -7.25
N ALA A 278 2.10 -15.06 -8.11
CA ALA A 278 1.98 -16.08 -9.14
C ALA A 278 3.14 -16.05 -10.15
N ILE A 279 3.57 -14.84 -10.55
CA ILE A 279 4.71 -14.62 -11.45
C ILE A 279 6.01 -15.05 -10.80
N PHE A 280 6.33 -14.54 -9.60
CA PHE A 280 7.63 -14.75 -8.98
C PHE A 280 7.76 -16.13 -8.34
N GLY A 281 6.69 -16.69 -7.76
CA GLY A 281 6.66 -18.09 -7.32
C GLY A 281 7.01 -19.02 -8.48
N THR A 282 6.35 -18.83 -9.62
CA THR A 282 6.65 -19.59 -10.85
C THR A 282 8.09 -19.35 -11.32
N ALA A 283 8.55 -18.10 -11.34
CA ALA A 283 9.88 -17.75 -11.82
C ALA A 283 10.99 -18.38 -10.97
N VAL A 284 10.88 -18.26 -9.65
CA VAL A 284 11.87 -18.82 -8.72
C VAL A 284 11.82 -20.35 -8.73
N SER A 285 10.64 -20.95 -8.75
CA SER A 285 10.50 -22.41 -8.88
C SER A 285 11.15 -22.93 -10.17
N ALA A 286 10.85 -22.30 -11.30
CA ALA A 286 11.46 -22.65 -12.59
C ALA A 286 12.98 -22.40 -12.65
N ALA A 287 13.49 -21.49 -11.83
CA ALA A 287 14.92 -21.20 -11.74
C ALA A 287 15.67 -22.15 -10.80
N ALA A 288 15.08 -22.51 -9.66
CA ALA A 288 15.68 -23.34 -8.63
C ALA A 288 15.55 -24.85 -8.89
N PHE A 289 14.46 -25.29 -9.54
CA PHE A 289 14.14 -26.71 -9.73
C PHE A 289 13.85 -26.99 -11.21
N SER A 290 14.88 -27.32 -11.99
CA SER A 290 14.71 -27.93 -13.31
C SER A 290 14.78 -29.45 -13.13
N PRO A 291 13.71 -30.26 -13.42
CA PRO A 291 12.77 -30.11 -14.53
C PRO A 291 11.27 -30.36 -14.19
N LEU A 292 10.39 -29.41 -14.50
CA LEU A 292 8.93 -29.63 -14.63
C LEU A 292 8.53 -30.20 -16.01
N CYS A 293 9.43 -30.92 -16.66
CA CYS A 293 9.12 -31.74 -17.84
C CYS A 293 9.03 -33.19 -17.36
N GLY A 294 7.83 -33.75 -17.38
CA GLY A 294 7.64 -35.19 -17.18
C GLY A 294 8.59 -35.97 -18.07
N SER A 295 9.11 -37.06 -17.53
CA SER A 295 9.90 -38.06 -18.25
C SER A 295 9.23 -38.38 -19.59
N PRO A 296 9.96 -38.45 -20.72
CA PRO A 296 9.40 -39.01 -21.93
C PRO A 296 8.94 -40.45 -21.65
N PRO A 297 7.90 -40.96 -22.33
CA PRO A 297 7.44 -42.32 -22.13
C PRO A 297 8.62 -43.28 -22.34
N VAL A 298 8.82 -44.15 -21.35
CA VAL A 298 9.79 -45.26 -21.40
C VAL A 298 9.41 -46.12 -22.60
N GLY A 299 10.16 -46.00 -23.71
CA GLY A 299 9.86 -46.76 -24.92
C GLY A 299 10.41 -46.19 -26.24
N SER A 300 11.63 -45.65 -26.27
CA SER A 300 12.34 -45.47 -27.56
C SER A 300 13.78 -45.95 -27.47
N ALA A 301 14.17 -46.72 -28.49
CA ALA A 301 15.36 -47.55 -28.56
C ALA A 301 16.67 -46.75 -28.57
N PRO A 302 17.81 -47.34 -28.15
CA PRO A 302 19.10 -46.67 -28.12
C PRO A 302 19.66 -46.57 -29.55
N GLY A 303 19.72 -45.37 -30.10
CA GLY A 303 20.34 -45.07 -31.38
C GLY A 303 21.07 -43.74 -31.36
N GLU A 304 22.39 -43.83 -31.52
CA GLU A 304 23.32 -42.78 -31.99
C GLU A 304 23.57 -41.57 -31.06
N ARG A 305 24.64 -41.72 -30.26
CA ARG A 305 25.39 -40.58 -29.72
C ARG A 305 26.30 -40.04 -30.84
N GLU A 306 25.97 -38.87 -31.38
CA GLU A 306 26.96 -38.01 -32.04
C GLU A 306 27.44 -36.93 -31.06
N GLY A 307 28.76 -36.75 -31.03
CA GLY A 307 29.45 -35.82 -30.16
C GLY A 307 29.32 -34.36 -30.60
N GLY A 308 29.38 -33.47 -29.61
CA GLY A 308 29.45 -32.02 -29.82
C GLY A 308 29.30 -31.28 -28.49
N ASP A 309 30.44 -30.96 -27.89
CA ASP A 309 30.80 -29.83 -27.03
C ASP A 309 29.78 -29.22 -26.04
N GLY A 310 30.27 -28.99 -24.82
CA GLY A 310 29.50 -28.57 -23.65
C GLY A 310 28.67 -27.30 -23.81
N ALA A 311 27.36 -27.43 -23.57
CA ALA A 311 26.43 -26.35 -23.28
C ALA A 311 25.26 -26.88 -22.42
N GLY A 312 25.59 -27.43 -21.23
CA GLY A 312 24.63 -28.10 -20.34
C GLY A 312 24.01 -27.24 -19.23
N ALA A 313 24.24 -25.92 -19.21
CA ALA A 313 23.69 -25.02 -18.21
C ALA A 313 23.18 -23.75 -18.91
N HIS A 314 22.06 -23.17 -18.43
CA HIS A 314 21.45 -21.89 -18.85
C HIS A 314 20.27 -21.88 -19.86
N ALA A 315 19.58 -23.00 -20.15
CA ALA A 315 18.39 -22.93 -21.00
C ALA A 315 17.24 -22.12 -20.34
N THR A 316 16.81 -21.00 -20.94
CA THR A 316 15.64 -20.19 -20.53
C THR A 316 14.41 -21.09 -20.33
N PRO A 317 13.60 -20.93 -19.25
CA PRO A 317 12.47 -21.82 -19.06
C PRO A 317 11.47 -21.64 -20.21
N ALA A 318 10.90 -22.73 -20.71
CA ALA A 318 9.92 -22.66 -21.79
C ALA A 318 8.70 -21.83 -21.36
N LEU A 319 8.23 -20.93 -22.24
CA LEU A 319 7.08 -20.06 -21.97
C LEU A 319 5.84 -20.86 -21.53
N ALA A 320 5.60 -22.02 -22.16
CA ALA A 320 4.50 -22.91 -21.81
C ALA A 320 4.60 -23.47 -20.38
N THR A 321 5.83 -23.68 -19.87
CA THR A 321 6.05 -24.09 -18.48
C THR A 321 5.75 -22.95 -17.52
N CYS A 322 6.19 -21.73 -17.83
CA CYS A 322 5.83 -20.54 -17.07
C CYS A 322 4.31 -20.30 -17.05
N GLU A 323 3.63 -20.50 -18.17
CA GLU A 323 2.17 -20.33 -18.23
C GLU A 323 1.43 -21.36 -17.36
N ARG A 324 1.82 -22.65 -17.43
CA ARG A 324 1.25 -23.67 -16.53
C ARG A 324 1.47 -23.34 -15.06
N GLY A 325 2.68 -22.90 -14.70
CA GLY A 325 3.01 -22.50 -13.32
C GLY A 325 2.18 -21.32 -12.85
N VAL A 326 2.08 -20.26 -13.66
CA VAL A 326 1.26 -19.09 -13.35
C VAL A 326 -0.21 -19.46 -13.19
N ARG A 327 -0.77 -20.28 -14.08
CA ARG A 327 -2.17 -20.74 -13.98
C ARG A 327 -2.41 -21.54 -12.69
N ALA A 328 -1.49 -22.43 -12.33
CA ALA A 328 -1.59 -23.20 -11.09
C ALA A 328 -1.53 -22.32 -9.84
N CYS A 329 -0.62 -21.33 -9.80
CA CYS A 329 -0.57 -20.33 -8.74
C CYS A 329 -1.88 -19.54 -8.64
N LEU A 330 -2.40 -19.03 -9.76
CA LEU A 330 -3.64 -18.25 -9.77
C LEU A 330 -4.84 -19.07 -9.26
N ALA A 331 -4.92 -20.36 -9.61
CA ALA A 331 -5.96 -21.25 -9.09
C ALA A 331 -5.83 -21.47 -7.57
N ALA A 332 -4.61 -21.62 -7.05
CA ALA A 332 -4.39 -21.72 -5.60
C ALA A 332 -4.75 -20.41 -4.88
N PHE A 333 -4.45 -19.25 -5.47
CA PHE A 333 -4.83 -17.95 -4.93
C PHE A 333 -6.34 -17.69 -4.96
N ASP A 334 -7.07 -18.24 -5.93
CA ASP A 334 -8.55 -18.21 -5.92
C ASP A 334 -9.11 -18.95 -4.71
N GLY A 335 -8.59 -20.15 -4.43
CA GLY A 335 -8.93 -20.88 -3.21
C GLY A 335 -8.54 -20.14 -1.93
N ALA A 336 -7.39 -19.47 -1.88
CA ALA A 336 -6.99 -18.64 -0.74
C ALA A 336 -7.88 -17.40 -0.55
N ALA A 337 -8.33 -16.77 -1.64
CA ALA A 337 -9.28 -15.68 -1.59
C ALA A 337 -10.65 -16.15 -1.09
N ALA A 338 -11.09 -17.34 -1.49
CA ALA A 338 -12.29 -17.98 -0.95
C ALA A 338 -12.15 -18.30 0.55
N ALA A 339 -10.97 -18.72 1.00
CA ALA A 339 -10.66 -19.03 2.39
C ALA A 339 -10.81 -17.82 3.33
N ALA A 340 -10.51 -16.61 2.84
CA ALA A 340 -10.73 -15.36 3.60
C ALA A 340 -12.20 -15.20 4.06
N TYR A 341 -13.14 -15.84 3.36
CA TYR A 341 -14.57 -15.77 3.60
C TYR A 341 -15.19 -17.09 4.06
N SER A 342 -14.38 -18.06 4.51
CA SER A 342 -14.87 -19.40 4.92
C SER A 342 -15.78 -19.35 6.16
N HIS A 343 -15.60 -18.37 7.04
CA HIS A 343 -16.42 -18.16 8.24
C HIS A 343 -17.01 -16.74 8.29
N VAL A 344 -18.02 -16.48 7.45
CA VAL A 344 -18.66 -15.16 7.33
C VAL A 344 -19.11 -14.60 8.67
N ASP A 345 -19.74 -15.41 9.53
CA ASP A 345 -20.27 -14.94 10.80
C ASP A 345 -19.15 -14.60 11.80
N ARG A 346 -18.12 -15.45 11.91
CA ARG A 346 -16.95 -15.17 12.77
C ARG A 346 -16.15 -13.96 12.29
N LEU A 347 -15.99 -13.78 10.98
CA LEU A 347 -15.38 -12.57 10.42
C LEU A 347 -16.25 -11.34 10.71
N GLY A 348 -17.58 -11.48 10.70
CA GLY A 348 -18.53 -10.45 11.12
C GLY A 348 -18.43 -10.11 12.62
N GLU A 349 -18.21 -11.10 13.48
CA GLU A 349 -17.92 -10.88 14.90
C GLU A 349 -16.61 -10.09 15.08
N LEU A 350 -15.57 -10.42 14.32
CA LEU A 350 -14.30 -9.67 14.36
C LEU A 350 -14.47 -8.22 13.90
N VAL A 351 -15.23 -7.99 12.82
CA VAL A 351 -15.63 -6.65 12.38
C VAL A 351 -16.37 -5.91 13.51
N SER A 352 -17.26 -6.58 14.22
CA SER A 352 -18.03 -6.00 15.34
C SER A 352 -17.13 -5.66 16.53
N LEU A 353 -16.16 -6.53 16.87
CA LEU A 353 -15.17 -6.28 17.92
C LEU A 353 -14.31 -5.06 17.58
N ALA A 354 -13.83 -4.97 16.34
CA ALA A 354 -13.04 -3.84 15.87
C ALA A 354 -13.87 -2.54 15.84
N GLY A 355 -15.10 -2.59 15.34
CA GLY A 355 -16.03 -1.46 15.36
C GLY A 355 -16.34 -0.98 16.78
N ALA A 356 -16.56 -1.91 17.72
CA ALA A 356 -16.81 -1.58 19.13
C ALA A 356 -15.59 -0.95 19.82
N ALA A 357 -14.37 -1.47 19.56
CA ALA A 357 -13.14 -0.89 20.06
C ALA A 357 -13.00 0.58 19.60
N ARG A 358 -13.20 0.81 18.30
CA ARG A 358 -13.13 2.14 17.70
C ARG A 358 -14.23 3.08 18.19
N ALA A 359 -15.47 2.60 18.32
CA ALA A 359 -16.57 3.39 18.89
C ALA A 359 -16.31 3.81 20.34
N GLY A 360 -15.59 2.97 21.12
CA GLY A 360 -15.15 3.28 22.48
C GLY A 360 -13.93 4.20 22.57
N GLY A 361 -13.36 4.63 21.44
CA GLY A 361 -12.12 5.42 21.39
C GLY A 361 -10.85 4.60 21.62
N GLY A 362 -10.97 3.27 21.73
CA GLY A 362 -9.83 2.35 21.79
C GLY A 362 -9.29 2.00 20.41
N SER A 363 -8.13 1.36 20.37
CA SER A 363 -7.38 1.01 19.17
C SER A 363 -7.51 -0.46 18.77
N VAL A 364 -7.26 -0.73 17.49
CA VAL A 364 -7.06 -2.09 16.96
C VAL A 364 -5.57 -2.29 16.71
N VAL A 365 -4.98 -3.31 17.33
CA VAL A 365 -3.55 -3.61 17.21
C VAL A 365 -3.36 -4.99 16.60
N TYR A 366 -2.75 -5.04 15.42
CA TYR A 366 -2.29 -6.29 14.79
C TYR A 366 -0.97 -6.73 15.40
N LEU A 367 -0.91 -7.96 15.89
CA LEU A 367 0.34 -8.59 16.35
C LEU A 367 0.63 -9.78 15.46
N GLY A 368 1.72 -9.72 14.70
CA GLY A 368 2.07 -10.77 13.78
C GLY A 368 3.56 -10.87 13.51
N GLY A 369 3.95 -12.05 13.08
CA GLY A 369 5.29 -12.41 12.67
C GLY A 369 5.49 -12.43 11.16
N GLY A 370 6.75 -12.49 10.73
CA GLY A 370 7.07 -12.84 9.34
C GLY A 370 6.27 -12.07 8.29
N GLY A 371 5.61 -12.78 7.38
CA GLY A 371 4.71 -12.19 6.38
C GLY A 371 3.41 -11.65 6.96
N ALA A 372 2.82 -12.34 7.95
CA ALA A 372 1.56 -11.97 8.58
C ALA A 372 1.61 -10.59 9.25
N GLY A 373 2.69 -10.29 9.98
CA GLY A 373 2.90 -8.98 10.59
C GLY A 373 3.08 -7.86 9.56
N LEU A 374 3.70 -8.15 8.41
CA LEU A 374 3.85 -7.18 7.33
C LEU A 374 2.50 -6.89 6.68
N VAL A 375 1.66 -7.90 6.49
CA VAL A 375 0.28 -7.73 6.01
C VAL A 375 -0.54 -6.87 6.97
N GLY A 376 -0.42 -7.10 8.28
CA GLY A 376 -1.05 -6.25 9.30
C GLY A 376 -0.57 -4.79 9.24
N MET A 377 0.73 -4.57 9.02
CA MET A 377 1.31 -3.23 8.81
C MET A 377 0.76 -2.56 7.56
N VAL A 378 0.64 -3.28 6.44
CA VAL A 378 0.05 -2.75 5.20
C VAL A 378 -1.38 -2.30 5.45
N ASP A 379 -2.21 -3.12 6.11
CA ASP A 379 -3.60 -2.74 6.42
C ASP A 379 -3.65 -1.51 7.36
N ALA A 380 -2.92 -1.51 8.47
CA ALA A 380 -2.93 -0.43 9.45
C ALA A 380 -2.53 0.94 8.85
N SER A 381 -1.48 0.95 8.01
CA SER A 381 -0.95 2.18 7.40
C SER A 381 -1.93 2.93 6.48
N GLU A 382 -2.98 2.25 6.02
CA GLU A 382 -3.94 2.80 5.05
C GLU A 382 -5.21 3.37 5.70
N GLN A 383 -5.39 3.19 7.01
CA GLN A 383 -6.59 3.67 7.69
C GLN A 383 -6.62 5.20 7.78
N VAL A 384 -5.45 5.82 7.97
CA VAL A 384 -5.28 7.28 8.06
C VAL A 384 -5.70 7.98 6.76
N PRO A 385 -5.12 7.66 5.57
CA PRO A 385 -5.53 8.34 4.33
C PRO A 385 -6.96 7.98 3.90
N THR A 386 -7.42 6.75 4.14
CA THR A 386 -8.72 6.25 3.65
C THR A 386 -9.90 6.77 4.45
N PHE A 387 -9.81 6.77 5.78
CA PHE A 387 -10.93 7.05 6.69
C PHE A 387 -10.69 8.25 7.62
N GLY A 388 -9.61 9.00 7.40
CA GLY A 388 -9.26 10.14 8.24
C GLY A 388 -8.89 9.74 9.67
N ALA A 389 -8.53 8.47 9.87
CA ALA A 389 -8.19 7.91 11.18
C ALA A 389 -6.95 8.58 11.80
N ASP A 390 -6.81 8.49 13.12
CA ASP A 390 -5.55 8.77 13.82
C ASP A 390 -4.58 7.60 13.66
N GLU A 391 -3.27 7.87 13.69
CA GLU A 391 -2.22 6.84 13.59
C GLU A 391 -2.30 5.79 14.69
N ARG A 392 -2.97 6.08 15.81
CA ARG A 392 -3.13 5.15 16.93
C ARG A 392 -4.34 4.22 16.77
N ASP A 393 -5.26 4.56 15.88
CA ASP A 393 -6.54 3.86 15.73
C ASP A 393 -6.36 2.42 15.26
N PHE A 394 -5.45 2.23 14.30
CA PHE A 394 -5.03 0.94 13.78
C PHE A 394 -3.51 0.91 13.76
N ARG A 395 -2.92 -0.09 14.43
CA ARG A 395 -1.46 -0.23 14.54
C ARG A 395 -1.04 -1.65 14.25
N ALA A 396 0.18 -1.81 13.78
CA ALA A 396 0.84 -3.11 13.74
C ALA A 396 1.89 -3.21 14.84
N SER A 397 2.22 -4.44 15.18
CA SER A 397 3.28 -4.82 16.09
C SER A 397 3.99 -5.98 15.42
N PHE A 398 5.30 -5.82 15.28
CA PHE A 398 6.13 -6.76 14.55
C PHE A 398 7.14 -7.38 15.51
N ASP A 399 7.17 -8.71 15.57
CA ASP A 399 8.16 -9.40 16.39
C ASP A 399 9.59 -9.15 15.86
N GLY A 400 10.52 -8.84 16.77
CA GLY A 400 11.88 -8.38 16.44
C GLY A 400 11.98 -6.94 15.92
N GLY A 401 10.88 -6.18 15.89
CA GLY A 401 10.84 -4.74 15.65
C GLY A 401 11.42 -4.25 14.32
N TRP A 402 11.93 -3.02 14.29
CA TRP A 402 12.48 -2.39 13.07
C TRP A 402 13.58 -3.23 12.42
N ASP A 403 14.48 -3.82 13.20
CA ASP A 403 15.57 -4.64 12.68
C ASP A 403 15.03 -5.88 11.95
N ALA A 404 13.94 -6.46 12.45
CA ALA A 404 13.28 -7.56 11.77
C ALA A 404 12.65 -7.14 10.44
N ILE A 405 12.25 -5.88 10.26
CA ILE A 405 11.75 -5.31 8.99
C ILE A 405 12.93 -4.98 8.04
N ARG A 406 14.02 -4.41 8.58
CA ARG A 406 15.18 -3.93 7.80
C ARG A 406 16.16 -5.01 7.33
N ARG A 407 16.14 -6.23 7.89
CA ARG A 407 16.97 -7.37 7.46
C ARG A 407 16.60 -7.87 6.04
N HIS A 408 16.73 -7.00 5.05
CA HIS A 408 16.65 -7.22 3.63
C HIS A 408 18.03 -6.86 3.03
N PRO A 409 18.58 -7.63 2.08
CA PRO A 409 19.87 -7.32 1.44
C PRO A 409 19.91 -6.03 0.60
N ALA A 410 18.85 -5.21 0.59
CA ALA A 410 18.77 -4.05 -0.29
C ALA A 410 19.12 -2.77 0.47
N THR A 411 20.26 -2.19 0.07
CA THR A 411 20.54 -0.75 0.10
C THR A 411 20.57 -0.07 1.47
N HIS A 412 21.75 0.00 2.10
CA HIS A 412 22.45 1.25 2.47
C HIS A 412 23.34 1.11 3.73
N ARG A 413 24.50 1.78 3.65
CA ARG A 413 25.53 1.93 4.68
C ARG A 413 24.95 2.43 6.02
N ARG A 414 25.60 2.03 7.12
CA ARG A 414 25.59 2.77 8.40
C ARG A 414 25.75 4.28 8.11
N PRO A 415 24.98 5.19 8.75
CA PRO A 415 25.38 6.60 8.77
C PRO A 415 26.81 6.66 9.32
N ALA A 416 27.69 7.37 8.62
CA ALA A 416 29.03 7.63 9.12
C ALA A 416 28.86 8.29 10.50
N ARG A 417 29.46 7.69 11.54
CA ARG A 417 29.62 8.39 12.82
C ARG A 417 30.28 9.72 12.48
N ALA A 418 29.64 10.82 12.89
CA ALA A 418 30.29 12.12 12.88
C ALA A 418 31.62 11.96 13.61
N GLY A 419 32.71 12.16 12.88
CA GLY A 419 34.06 11.97 13.38
C GLY A 419 34.38 12.99 14.46
N GLY A 420 34.15 12.63 15.72
CA GLY A 420 34.85 13.23 16.84
C GLY A 420 36.21 12.56 16.94
N ARG A 421 37.28 13.30 16.60
CA ARG A 421 38.64 12.92 17.00
C ARG A 421 38.69 12.88 18.53
N ALA A 422 39.07 11.74 19.09
CA ALA A 422 39.64 11.67 20.43
C ALA A 422 40.83 10.70 20.36
N SER A 423 41.91 11.15 20.98
CA SER A 423 43.28 10.68 20.88
C SER A 423 43.50 9.26 21.39
N ALA A 424 44.60 8.67 20.91
CA ALA A 424 45.33 7.61 21.59
C ALA A 424 45.62 8.00 23.04
N ASP A 425 45.35 7.11 24.01
CA ASP A 425 46.38 6.31 24.67
C ASP A 425 45.74 5.31 25.66
N ASP A 426 46.56 4.37 26.10
CA ASP A 426 46.39 3.36 27.16
C ASP A 426 45.66 2.05 26.85
N GLY A 427 46.50 1.02 26.71
CA GLY A 427 46.12 -0.39 26.75
C GLY A 427 45.95 -0.92 28.17
N ARG A 428 45.12 -1.95 28.29
CA ARG A 428 45.27 -3.05 29.26
C ARG A 428 44.49 -4.26 28.78
N SER A 429 45.04 -5.40 29.14
CA SER A 429 44.74 -6.78 28.76
C SER A 429 43.49 -7.37 29.43
N SER A 430 42.93 -8.37 28.73
CA SER A 430 42.35 -9.63 29.22
C SER A 430 41.11 -9.65 30.13
N GLU A 431 40.17 -10.49 29.69
CA GLU A 431 39.13 -11.26 30.41
C GLU A 431 37.73 -10.67 30.67
N ASP A 432 36.76 -11.49 30.21
CA ASP A 432 35.37 -11.67 30.64
C ASP A 432 34.30 -10.59 30.52
N GLY A 433 33.11 -11.04 30.09
CA GLY A 433 31.84 -10.38 30.40
C GLY A 433 30.90 -10.21 29.22
N SER A 434 30.05 -11.21 28.98
CA SER A 434 28.82 -11.05 28.21
C SER A 434 27.86 -10.08 28.91
N GLU A 435 27.87 -8.80 28.54
CA GLU A 435 26.84 -7.84 28.94
C GLU A 435 25.95 -7.48 27.75
N ARG A 436 24.72 -8.02 27.79
CA ARG A 436 23.58 -7.48 27.06
C ARG A 436 23.24 -6.14 27.71
N VAL A 437 23.48 -5.05 26.99
CA VAL A 437 23.00 -3.73 27.41
C VAL A 437 21.48 -3.71 27.26
N ALA A 438 20.79 -3.93 28.37
CA ALA A 438 19.45 -3.42 28.60
C ALA A 438 19.57 -1.90 28.73
N GLY A 439 19.11 -1.17 27.71
CA GLY A 439 18.91 0.27 27.79
C GLY A 439 17.46 0.55 28.14
N ASP A 440 17.20 0.78 29.43
CA ASP A 440 16.01 1.49 29.90
C ASP A 440 15.98 2.89 29.29
N ILE A 441 14.84 3.28 28.71
CA ILE A 441 14.49 4.69 28.51
C ILE A 441 13.03 4.85 28.94
N ASP A 442 12.89 5.14 30.23
CA ASP A 442 11.71 5.70 30.85
C ASP A 442 11.55 7.16 30.40
N GLY A 443 10.34 7.58 30.05
CA GLY A 443 10.13 8.87 29.36
C GLY A 443 8.67 9.16 29.08
N CYS A 444 7.94 9.45 30.14
CA CYS A 444 6.52 9.80 30.20
C CYS A 444 6.13 11.04 29.37
N MET A 445 4.89 11.04 28.86
CA MET A 445 4.20 12.16 28.19
C MET A 445 4.22 13.46 29.03
N PRO A 446 4.24 14.67 28.43
CA PRO A 446 3.69 15.84 29.10
C PRO A 446 2.18 15.91 28.86
N GLN A 447 1.42 15.61 29.92
CA GLN A 447 -0.01 15.91 30.00
C GLN A 447 -0.24 17.43 29.96
N ARG A 448 -1.13 17.90 29.08
CA ARG A 448 -1.74 19.23 29.21
C ARG A 448 -2.68 19.19 30.42
N ARG A 449 -2.28 19.79 31.54
CA ARG A 449 -3.19 20.21 32.60
C ARG A 449 -3.34 21.72 32.56
N ALA A 450 -4.59 22.16 32.42
CA ALA A 450 -5.01 23.51 32.74
C ALA A 450 -4.85 23.76 34.25
N SER A 451 -4.31 24.91 34.62
CA SER A 451 -4.42 25.45 35.98
C SER A 451 -4.77 26.93 35.92
N LEU A 452 -5.98 27.22 36.42
CA LEU A 452 -6.41 28.52 36.93
C LEU A 452 -5.67 28.83 38.24
N GLY A 453 -5.42 30.12 38.51
CA GLY A 453 -5.04 30.62 39.84
C GLY A 453 -4.00 31.75 39.77
N GLY A 454 -4.42 32.97 40.09
CA GLY A 454 -3.62 34.20 39.99
C GLY A 454 -2.67 34.47 41.14
N GLY A 455 -2.03 35.65 41.09
CA GLY A 455 -1.44 36.31 42.26
C GLY A 455 0.00 36.78 42.12
N ASP A 456 0.14 38.04 41.70
CA ASP A 456 1.13 39.06 42.10
C ASP A 456 2.65 38.93 41.82
N GLY A 457 3.18 40.00 41.23
CA GLY A 457 4.41 40.64 41.75
C GLY A 457 5.53 41.02 40.77
N ALA A 458 5.49 42.28 40.31
CA ALA A 458 6.65 43.17 40.01
C ALA A 458 7.40 43.11 38.65
N SER A 459 7.23 44.22 37.91
CA SER A 459 8.20 45.07 37.16
C SER A 459 9.37 44.41 36.40
N ALA A 460 9.71 44.77 35.16
CA ALA A 460 9.84 46.12 34.63
C ALA A 460 9.88 46.15 33.08
N SER A 461 9.47 47.30 32.55
CA SER A 461 9.55 47.77 31.16
C SER A 461 10.97 48.06 30.67
N ALA A 462 11.23 47.91 29.37
CA ALA A 462 11.87 48.95 28.54
C ALA A 462 11.79 48.59 27.04
N ALA A 463 11.25 49.54 26.27
CA ALA A 463 11.36 49.66 24.83
C ALA A 463 12.60 50.47 24.45
N ALA A 464 13.11 50.31 23.22
CA ALA A 464 13.81 51.39 22.50
C ALA A 464 13.89 51.08 20.99
N GLU A 465 13.25 51.94 20.21
CA GLU A 465 13.56 52.24 18.81
C GLU A 465 14.90 52.99 18.70
N ALA A 466 15.57 52.91 17.54
CA ALA A 466 16.26 54.06 16.93
C ALA A 466 16.57 53.79 15.45
N ALA A 467 16.24 54.77 14.61
CA ALA A 467 16.53 54.85 13.19
C ALA A 467 17.66 55.85 12.89
N GLY A 468 18.29 55.69 11.72
CA GLY A 468 18.81 56.79 10.90
C GLY A 468 20.34 56.96 10.85
N ASP A 469 20.91 56.85 9.66
CA ASP A 469 21.66 57.96 9.04
C ASP A 469 21.81 57.78 7.51
N ALA A 470 21.85 58.91 6.81
CA ALA A 470 21.87 59.04 5.36
C ALA A 470 23.22 59.59 4.86
N GLY A 471 23.65 59.16 3.67
CA GLY A 471 24.79 59.75 2.96
C GLY A 471 24.56 59.75 1.45
N LYS A 472 24.39 60.95 0.86
CA LYS A 472 24.37 61.26 -0.59
C LYS A 472 25.78 61.63 -1.07
N VAL A 473 26.18 61.21 -2.27
CA VAL A 473 26.84 61.99 -3.37
C VAL A 473 26.69 61.15 -4.66
N GLY A 474 25.95 61.56 -5.71
CA GLY A 474 26.41 62.26 -6.94
C GLY A 474 27.08 61.31 -7.95
N GLY A 475 26.81 61.23 -9.26
CA GLY A 475 25.98 61.91 -10.26
C GLY A 475 26.66 61.74 -11.63
N ARG A 476 25.96 61.30 -12.69
CA ARG A 476 26.12 61.69 -14.13
C ARG A 476 25.38 60.74 -15.08
N ALA A 477 24.74 61.33 -16.07
CA ALA A 477 24.14 60.70 -17.24
C ALA A 477 25.09 60.73 -18.44
N ALA A 478 24.97 59.74 -19.35
CA ALA A 478 25.42 59.79 -20.74
C ALA A 478 24.58 58.79 -21.57
N THR A 479 24.40 59.11 -22.84
CA THR A 479 23.42 58.61 -23.81
C THR A 479 23.99 57.59 -24.82
N ASP A 480 23.07 56.99 -25.58
CA ASP A 480 23.14 56.45 -26.96
C ASP A 480 23.47 54.97 -27.25
N ASP A 481 22.44 54.32 -27.85
CA ASP A 481 22.36 53.41 -29.02
C ASP A 481 23.43 52.33 -29.31
N ASP A 482 22.99 51.05 -29.37
CA ASP A 482 22.87 50.24 -30.61
C ASP A 482 22.78 48.70 -30.37
N ALA A 483 21.85 48.06 -31.11
CA ALA A 483 21.84 46.71 -31.71
C ALA A 483 21.98 45.38 -30.91
N GLU A 484 20.83 44.72 -30.69
CA GLU A 484 20.42 43.32 -31.02
C GLU A 484 21.22 42.04 -30.53
N PRO A 485 20.67 40.81 -30.63
CA PRO A 485 20.03 40.08 -29.52
C PRO A 485 20.79 38.81 -29.07
N GLY A 486 20.68 38.45 -27.78
CA GLY A 486 21.03 37.10 -27.34
C GLY A 486 21.57 36.97 -25.92
N ALA A 487 20.67 36.79 -24.94
CA ALA A 487 20.91 36.01 -23.74
C ALA A 487 19.61 35.92 -22.93
N GLN A 488 19.08 34.72 -22.76
CA GLN A 488 18.05 34.46 -21.75
C GLN A 488 18.63 34.82 -20.37
N PRO A 489 17.90 35.52 -19.48
CA PRO A 489 18.38 35.78 -18.14
C PRO A 489 18.46 34.44 -17.40
N ARG A 490 19.67 34.10 -16.95
CA ARG A 490 19.89 33.05 -15.96
C ARG A 490 19.06 33.40 -14.72
N LEU A 491 17.97 32.68 -14.51
CA LEU A 491 17.35 32.61 -13.18
C LEU A 491 18.43 32.09 -12.24
N GLU A 492 18.87 32.93 -11.31
CA GLU A 492 19.56 32.47 -10.12
C GLU A 492 18.58 31.58 -9.35
N VAL A 493 18.75 30.27 -9.54
CA VAL A 493 18.13 29.25 -8.69
C VAL A 493 18.63 29.54 -7.28
N ALA A 494 17.74 30.11 -6.46
CA ALA A 494 17.92 30.19 -5.03
C ALA A 494 18.32 28.78 -4.56
N ARG A 495 19.57 28.66 -4.08
CA ARG A 495 20.09 27.42 -3.50
C ARG A 495 19.09 26.99 -2.43
N THR A 496 18.36 25.92 -2.72
CA THR A 496 17.51 25.24 -1.74
C THR A 496 18.41 24.92 -0.56
N ALA A 497 18.06 25.48 0.59
CA ALA A 497 18.72 25.18 1.84
C ALA A 497 18.78 23.66 1.98
N SER A 498 19.98 23.11 2.03
CA SER A 498 20.22 21.72 2.38
C SER A 498 19.52 21.48 3.71
N LEU A 499 18.39 20.75 3.65
CA LEU A 499 17.70 20.29 4.83
C LEU A 499 18.68 19.39 5.58
N SER A 500 19.32 19.96 6.61
CA SER A 500 20.00 19.20 7.65
C SER A 500 19.05 18.09 8.12
N PRO A 501 19.53 16.85 8.31
CA PRO A 501 18.68 15.75 8.73
C PRO A 501 18.03 16.13 10.07
N LEU A 502 16.73 16.40 10.04
CA LEU A 502 15.94 16.52 11.26
C LEU A 502 16.09 15.20 12.03
N PRO A 503 16.28 15.25 13.37
CA PRO A 503 16.42 14.04 14.16
C PRO A 503 15.22 13.12 13.90
N VAL A 504 15.51 11.83 13.72
CA VAL A 504 14.52 10.76 13.59
C VAL A 504 13.71 10.69 14.89
N VAL A 505 12.62 11.43 14.95
CA VAL A 505 11.64 11.35 16.03
C VAL A 505 10.41 10.63 15.46
N ALA A 506 10.05 9.52 16.13
CA ALA A 506 8.85 8.70 15.95
C ALA A 506 8.79 7.70 14.77
N ALA A 507 9.63 6.66 14.81
CA ALA A 507 9.30 5.34 14.26
C ALA A 507 8.60 4.43 15.29
N GLU A 508 8.34 4.93 16.50
CA GLU A 508 7.75 4.17 17.61
C GLU A 508 6.21 4.02 17.54
N ALA A 509 5.54 4.73 16.62
CA ALA A 509 4.09 4.74 16.53
C ALA A 509 3.48 3.44 15.95
N PHE A 510 4.25 2.68 15.17
CA PHE A 510 3.75 1.55 14.36
C PHE A 510 4.38 0.19 14.71
N VAL A 511 5.21 0.13 15.75
CA VAL A 511 5.80 -1.13 16.22
C VAL A 511 5.67 -1.14 17.73
N VAL A 512 4.62 -1.80 18.22
CA VAL A 512 4.53 -2.09 19.64
C VAL A 512 5.58 -3.16 19.96
N ALA A 513 6.70 -2.79 20.58
CA ALA A 513 7.53 -3.77 21.28
C ALA A 513 6.67 -4.46 22.36
N ALA A 514 7.05 -5.66 22.84
CA ALA A 514 6.29 -6.36 23.90
C ALA A 514 5.94 -5.47 25.12
N SER A 515 6.71 -4.41 25.37
CA SER A 515 6.46 -3.37 26.37
C SER A 515 5.18 -2.54 26.14
N GLY A 516 4.71 -2.36 24.90
CA GLY A 516 3.48 -1.62 24.62
C GLY A 516 2.19 -2.46 24.72
N LEU A 517 2.29 -3.79 24.86
CA LEU A 517 1.14 -4.61 25.26
C LEU A 517 0.61 -4.18 26.63
N ALA A 518 1.49 -3.72 27.52
CA ALA A 518 1.12 -3.19 28.83
C ALA A 518 0.39 -1.83 28.78
N LYS A 519 0.24 -1.22 27.59
CA LYS A 519 -0.51 0.04 27.42
C LYS A 519 -1.94 -0.19 26.94
N LEU A 520 -2.34 -1.44 26.68
CA LEU A 520 -3.68 -1.74 26.18
C LEU A 520 -4.73 -1.62 27.29
N GLY A 521 -5.76 -0.83 27.01
CA GLY A 521 -6.92 -0.61 27.86
C GLY A 521 -8.10 -1.52 27.52
N LYS A 522 -9.16 -1.43 28.33
CA LYS A 522 -10.38 -2.25 28.18
C LYS A 522 -11.11 -2.09 26.83
N ASP A 523 -10.91 -0.95 26.18
CA ASP A 523 -11.57 -0.59 24.92
C ASP A 523 -10.68 -0.94 23.71
N ASP A 524 -9.45 -1.41 23.92
CA ASP A 524 -8.56 -1.86 22.85
C ASP A 524 -8.88 -3.30 22.40
N LEU A 525 -8.59 -3.58 21.13
CA LEU A 525 -8.62 -4.91 20.52
C LEU A 525 -7.22 -5.30 20.03
N LEU A 526 -6.68 -6.39 20.59
CA LEU A 526 -5.49 -7.06 20.07
C LEU A 526 -5.92 -8.16 19.07
N VAL A 527 -5.39 -8.15 17.86
CA VAL A 527 -5.62 -9.18 16.85
C VAL A 527 -4.30 -9.89 16.57
N VAL A 528 -4.18 -11.14 17.01
CA VAL A 528 -3.00 -11.99 16.80
C VAL A 528 -3.10 -12.69 15.46
N LEU A 529 -2.08 -12.56 14.61
CA LEU A 529 -2.05 -13.08 13.24
C LEU A 529 -1.11 -14.29 13.14
N GLY A 530 -1.61 -15.43 12.65
CA GLY A 530 -0.82 -16.63 12.36
C GLY A 530 -0.24 -16.67 10.94
N GLY A 531 0.85 -17.41 10.72
CA GLY A 531 1.46 -17.66 9.41
C GLY A 531 0.84 -18.83 8.62
N GLY A 532 1.46 -19.22 7.49
CA GLY A 532 1.00 -20.30 6.60
C GLY A 532 1.43 -21.72 7.02
N ASN A 533 0.77 -22.74 6.43
CA ASN A 533 1.01 -24.21 6.50
C ASN A 533 0.12 -25.07 7.43
N GLY A 534 -0.98 -24.57 7.98
CA GLY A 534 -1.82 -25.39 8.89
C GLY A 534 -1.08 -25.87 10.15
N ARG A 535 0.13 -25.34 10.32
CA ARG A 535 0.93 -25.27 11.52
C ARG A 535 0.82 -23.80 11.91
N LEU A 536 0.14 -23.60 13.01
CA LEU A 536 0.17 -22.35 13.76
C LEU A 536 1.62 -21.86 13.92
N PRO A 537 1.86 -20.52 13.98
CA PRO A 537 3.13 -19.85 13.71
C PRO A 537 4.33 -20.76 13.93
N ALA A 538 4.97 -21.15 12.83
CA ALA A 538 6.29 -21.76 12.91
C ALA A 538 7.17 -20.84 13.77
N SER A 539 8.18 -21.42 14.41
CA SER A 539 9.15 -20.77 15.30
C SER A 539 9.74 -19.43 14.81
N ASP A 540 9.51 -19.09 13.55
CA ASP A 540 10.06 -17.95 12.82
C ASP A 540 9.11 -16.73 12.77
N ASP A 541 7.82 -16.89 13.11
CA ASP A 541 6.84 -15.82 12.99
C ASP A 541 6.73 -15.00 14.29
N VAL A 542 6.24 -15.59 15.37
CA VAL A 542 6.13 -14.90 16.67
C VAL A 542 6.87 -15.69 17.73
N ALA A 543 7.91 -15.09 18.29
CA ALA A 543 8.75 -15.70 19.31
C ALA A 543 7.90 -16.16 20.50
N PRO A 544 8.16 -17.35 21.08
CA PRO A 544 7.38 -17.88 22.20
C PRO A 544 7.32 -16.93 23.41
N GLY A 545 8.36 -16.11 23.60
CA GLY A 545 8.38 -15.05 24.62
C GLY A 545 7.32 -13.97 24.41
N VAL A 546 6.99 -13.64 23.16
CA VAL A 546 5.95 -12.67 22.82
C VAL A 546 4.56 -13.23 23.13
N LEU A 547 4.28 -14.49 22.76
CA LEU A 547 3.01 -15.13 23.10
C LEU A 547 2.80 -15.26 24.61
N LYS A 548 3.86 -15.59 25.37
CA LYS A 548 3.82 -15.58 26.84
C LYS A 548 3.56 -14.18 27.40
N ALA A 549 4.15 -13.13 26.79
CA ALA A 549 3.90 -11.75 27.18
C ALA A 549 2.45 -11.32 26.90
N VAL A 550 1.86 -11.77 25.79
CA VAL A 550 0.43 -11.56 25.47
C VAL A 550 -0.45 -12.18 26.55
N LEU A 551 -0.20 -13.44 26.92
CA LEU A 551 -0.95 -14.10 27.99
C LEU A 551 -0.82 -13.39 29.34
N ALA A 552 0.40 -12.99 29.69
CA ALA A 552 0.65 -12.23 30.91
C ALA A 552 -0.06 -10.86 30.91
N ALA A 553 -0.10 -10.18 29.77
CA ALA A 553 -0.82 -8.92 29.60
C ALA A 553 -2.33 -9.13 29.70
N LYS A 554 -2.88 -10.13 28.99
CA LYS A 554 -4.32 -10.50 29.02
C LYS A 554 -4.78 -10.89 30.42
N ALA A 555 -3.92 -11.53 31.22
CA ALA A 555 -4.23 -11.86 32.62
C ALA A 555 -4.29 -10.61 33.53
N LYS A 556 -3.58 -9.53 33.18
CA LYS A 556 -3.49 -8.29 33.97
C LYS A 556 -4.41 -7.17 33.48
N GLN A 557 -4.80 -7.21 32.21
CA GLN A 557 -5.48 -6.13 31.50
C GLN A 557 -6.74 -6.62 30.81
N LYS A 558 -7.74 -5.74 30.69
CA LYS A 558 -9.09 -6.10 30.19
C LYS A 558 -9.30 -5.85 28.70
N PHE A 559 -8.24 -5.72 27.90
CA PHE A 559 -8.38 -5.55 26.45
C PHE A 559 -9.01 -6.79 25.81
N LYS A 560 -9.70 -6.62 24.68
CA LYS A 560 -10.26 -7.74 23.91
C LYS A 560 -9.19 -8.34 23.01
N MET A 561 -9.27 -9.64 22.76
CA MET A 561 -8.31 -10.37 21.96
C MET A 561 -9.01 -11.27 20.94
N ALA A 562 -8.53 -11.20 19.70
CA ALA A 562 -8.91 -12.11 18.63
C ALA A 562 -7.66 -12.77 18.03
N VAL A 563 -7.81 -13.97 17.48
CA VAL A 563 -6.74 -14.68 16.76
C VAL A 563 -7.22 -15.00 15.35
N VAL A 564 -6.42 -14.74 14.34
CA VAL A 564 -6.71 -15.11 12.94
C VAL A 564 -5.66 -16.13 12.47
N THR A 565 -6.10 -17.34 12.10
CA THR A 565 -5.21 -18.49 11.85
C THR A 565 -5.43 -19.07 10.46
N PRO A 566 -4.52 -18.85 9.51
CA PRO A 566 -4.55 -19.57 8.23
C PRO A 566 -4.24 -21.07 8.43
N GLU A 567 -5.19 -21.94 8.07
CA GLU A 567 -5.12 -23.38 8.32
C GLU A 567 -5.31 -24.16 7.02
N VAL A 568 -4.37 -25.06 6.69
CA VAL A 568 -4.53 -25.99 5.55
C VAL A 568 -5.48 -27.12 5.94
N ALA A 569 -6.43 -27.46 5.07
CA ALA A 569 -7.44 -28.49 5.34
C ALA A 569 -6.83 -29.87 5.69
N GLN A 570 -7.40 -30.55 6.70
CA GLN A 570 -6.82 -31.75 7.34
C GLN A 570 -6.64 -32.98 6.43
N HIS A 571 -7.36 -33.10 5.31
CA HIS A 571 -7.34 -34.30 4.45
C HIS A 571 -5.99 -34.57 3.75
N ASP A 572 -5.11 -33.57 3.66
CA ASP A 572 -3.79 -33.72 3.03
C ASP A 572 -2.66 -34.08 4.00
N ARG A 573 -2.89 -34.06 5.32
CA ARG A 573 -1.90 -34.55 6.29
C ARG A 573 -1.54 -36.02 6.08
N MET A 574 -2.41 -36.79 5.42
CA MET A 574 -2.22 -38.20 5.11
C MET A 574 -1.52 -38.46 3.78
N LEU A 575 -1.61 -37.55 2.81
CA LEU A 575 -1.05 -37.74 1.47
C LEU A 575 0.44 -37.36 1.39
N CYS A 576 0.89 -36.37 2.16
CA CYS A 576 2.31 -36.04 2.27
C CYS A 576 3.12 -37.15 2.98
N VAL A 577 2.47 -37.97 3.81
CA VAL A 577 3.10 -39.10 4.52
C VAL A 577 3.11 -40.38 3.67
N ALA A 578 2.27 -40.46 2.63
CA ALA A 578 2.08 -41.69 1.86
C ALA A 578 2.97 -41.81 0.61
N SER A 579 3.73 -40.77 0.23
CA SER A 579 4.64 -40.82 -0.93
C SER A 579 6.11 -41.10 -0.59
N ASP A 580 6.50 -41.09 0.68
CA ASP A 580 7.84 -41.51 1.15
C ASP A 580 7.84 -42.97 1.60
N SER A 581 7.44 -43.87 0.69
CA SER A 581 7.65 -45.30 0.87
C SER A 581 8.30 -45.92 -0.36
N ALA A 582 9.61 -45.70 -0.49
CA ALA A 582 10.60 -46.75 -0.71
C ALA A 582 11.92 -46.14 -1.20
N SER A 583 13.01 -46.58 -0.54
CA SER A 583 14.43 -46.45 -0.89
C SER A 583 15.20 -45.19 -0.42
N ASP A 584 15.98 -45.41 0.64
CA ASP A 584 17.32 -44.86 0.98
C ASP A 584 17.40 -44.17 2.37
N PRO A 585 17.96 -44.82 3.40
CA PRO A 585 17.91 -44.34 4.79
C PRO A 585 19.08 -43.40 5.19
N GLN A 586 19.55 -42.49 4.31
CA GLN A 586 20.68 -41.60 4.64
C GLN A 586 20.53 -40.12 4.20
N HIS A 587 19.33 -39.56 4.20
CA HIS A 587 19.18 -38.10 4.28
C HIS A 587 18.47 -37.71 5.57
N ASP A 588 19.12 -36.85 6.35
CA ASP A 588 18.48 -36.10 7.44
C ASP A 588 17.36 -35.28 6.83
N ASP A 589 16.15 -35.83 6.85
CA ASP A 589 14.93 -35.07 6.61
C ASP A 589 14.74 -34.14 7.82
N ASP A 590 15.01 -32.85 7.62
CA ASP A 590 14.64 -31.77 8.52
C ASP A 590 13.10 -31.69 8.62
N GLU A 591 12.51 -32.62 9.37
CA GLU A 591 11.13 -32.53 9.82
C GLU A 591 11.04 -31.33 10.77
N VAL A 592 10.53 -30.19 10.29
CA VAL A 592 10.35 -28.97 11.10
C VAL A 592 9.23 -29.18 12.11
N VAL A 593 9.48 -29.95 13.16
CA VAL A 593 8.59 -30.14 14.30
C VAL A 593 8.39 -28.77 14.98
N THR A 594 7.16 -28.26 15.00
CA THR A 594 6.86 -27.06 15.79
C THR A 594 7.23 -27.34 17.25
N PRO A 595 8.13 -26.57 17.89
CA PRO A 595 8.58 -26.91 19.22
C PRO A 595 7.38 -26.95 20.20
N PRO A 596 7.26 -27.97 21.08
CA PRO A 596 6.10 -28.15 21.95
C PRO A 596 5.70 -26.90 22.75
N LEU A 597 6.69 -26.10 23.15
CA LEU A 597 6.54 -24.89 23.93
C LEU A 597 5.85 -23.74 23.16
N VAL A 598 5.96 -23.72 21.82
CA VAL A 598 5.25 -22.75 20.95
C VAL A 598 3.78 -23.15 20.81
N ALA A 599 3.53 -24.44 20.59
CA ALA A 599 2.18 -24.98 20.47
C ALA A 599 1.37 -24.78 21.76
N GLU A 600 1.98 -24.99 22.92
CA GLU A 600 1.36 -24.76 24.23
C GLU A 600 1.03 -23.27 24.46
N ALA A 601 1.99 -22.38 24.24
CA ALA A 601 1.79 -20.94 24.45
C ALA A 601 0.65 -20.40 23.57
N LEU A 602 0.57 -20.87 22.33
CA LEU A 602 -0.47 -20.45 21.42
C LEU A 602 -1.83 -21.08 21.69
N ALA A 603 -1.89 -22.35 22.10
CA ALA A 603 -3.14 -22.93 22.59
C ALA A 603 -3.69 -22.11 23.76
N GLY A 604 -2.80 -21.63 24.64
CA GLY A 604 -3.12 -20.66 25.68
C GLY A 604 -3.70 -19.36 25.11
N VAL A 605 -3.07 -18.76 24.10
CA VAL A 605 -3.56 -17.51 23.47
C VAL A 605 -4.94 -17.73 22.82
N CYS A 606 -5.14 -18.81 22.09
CA CYS A 606 -6.43 -19.16 21.50
C CYS A 606 -7.51 -19.39 22.57
N ALA A 607 -7.17 -20.04 23.69
CA ALA A 607 -8.10 -20.27 24.80
C ALA A 607 -8.46 -18.97 25.54
N ALA A 608 -7.54 -18.00 25.59
CA ALA A 608 -7.77 -16.70 26.23
C ALA A 608 -8.43 -15.65 25.32
N ALA A 609 -8.59 -15.95 24.02
CA ALA A 609 -9.18 -15.04 23.04
C ALA A 609 -10.71 -15.09 23.09
N GLU A 610 -11.34 -13.92 22.95
CA GLU A 610 -12.79 -13.80 22.75
C GLU A 610 -13.22 -14.41 21.41
N LEU A 611 -12.32 -14.39 20.42
CA LEU A 611 -12.60 -14.91 19.08
C LEU A 611 -11.36 -15.55 18.46
N VAL A 612 -11.54 -16.70 17.84
CA VAL A 612 -10.57 -17.31 16.94
C VAL A 612 -11.18 -17.29 15.53
N LEU A 613 -10.44 -17.01 14.48
CA LEU A 613 -10.92 -16.99 13.10
C LEU A 613 -9.99 -17.86 12.26
N PRO A 614 -10.33 -19.14 12.05
CA PRO A 614 -9.59 -19.98 11.13
C PRO A 614 -9.87 -19.53 9.69
N LEU A 615 -8.85 -19.49 8.85
CA LEU A 615 -8.97 -19.27 7.40
C LEU A 615 -8.56 -20.57 6.71
N THR A 616 -9.52 -21.33 6.21
CA THR A 616 -9.28 -22.69 5.69
C THR A 616 -8.70 -22.63 4.27
N LEU A 617 -7.38 -22.69 4.17
CA LEU A 617 -6.64 -22.64 2.92
C LEU A 617 -6.78 -23.93 2.10
N PRO A 618 -6.82 -23.82 0.75
CA PRO A 618 -6.76 -24.98 -0.13
C PRO A 618 -5.40 -25.69 -0.07
N SER A 619 -5.36 -26.93 -0.55
CA SER A 619 -4.11 -27.64 -0.81
C SER A 619 -3.21 -26.87 -1.78
N THR A 620 -1.91 -26.85 -1.50
CA THR A 620 -0.91 -26.19 -2.36
C THR A 620 -0.23 -27.15 -3.33
N ALA A 621 -0.57 -28.44 -3.30
CA ALA A 621 0.17 -29.51 -3.98
C ALA A 621 0.37 -29.31 -5.51
N ALA A 622 -0.46 -28.48 -6.15
CA ALA A 622 -0.37 -28.19 -7.57
C ALA A 622 0.34 -26.86 -7.93
N ALA A 623 0.56 -25.96 -6.96
CA ALA A 623 1.13 -24.62 -7.23
C ALA A 623 2.65 -24.61 -7.02
N PRO A 624 3.44 -23.98 -7.94
CA PRO A 624 4.90 -23.89 -7.81
C PRO A 624 5.34 -22.83 -6.76
N LEU A 625 4.64 -22.75 -5.63
CA LEU A 625 5.03 -21.88 -4.52
C LEU A 625 6.14 -22.57 -3.71
N LEU A 626 7.20 -21.82 -3.40
CA LEU A 626 8.33 -22.38 -2.67
C LEU A 626 8.02 -22.57 -1.17
N PRO A 627 8.61 -23.61 -0.54
CA PRO A 627 8.59 -23.74 0.92
C PRO A 627 9.09 -22.47 1.62
N GLY A 628 8.34 -22.00 2.62
CA GLY A 628 8.66 -20.80 3.39
C GLY A 628 8.29 -19.47 2.71
N VAL A 629 7.51 -19.51 1.64
CA VAL A 629 6.77 -18.36 1.08
C VAL A 629 5.28 -18.55 1.37
N ASP A 630 4.77 -17.89 2.41
CA ASP A 630 3.40 -18.08 2.91
C ASP A 630 2.34 -17.28 2.14
N SER A 631 2.56 -17.03 0.85
CA SER A 631 1.77 -16.05 0.07
C SER A 631 0.27 -16.34 0.05
N LEU A 632 -0.16 -17.60 0.08
CA LEU A 632 -1.59 -17.95 0.17
C LEU A 632 -2.20 -17.49 1.50
N ALA A 633 -1.51 -17.75 2.62
CA ALA A 633 -1.91 -17.30 3.94
C ALA A 633 -1.92 -15.77 4.02
N GLU A 634 -0.89 -15.12 3.48
CA GLU A 634 -0.80 -13.66 3.45
C GLU A 634 -1.93 -13.02 2.62
N VAL A 635 -2.34 -13.61 1.49
CA VAL A 635 -3.48 -13.13 0.70
C VAL A 635 -4.79 -13.30 1.49
N ALA A 636 -5.03 -14.46 2.10
CA ALA A 636 -6.23 -14.70 2.89
C ALA A 636 -6.32 -13.74 4.10
N LEU A 637 -5.21 -13.56 4.81
CA LEU A 637 -5.09 -12.59 5.90
C LEU A 637 -5.35 -11.17 5.42
N LYS A 638 -4.71 -10.75 4.32
CA LYS A 638 -4.87 -9.40 3.78
C LYS A 638 -6.35 -9.11 3.48
N MET A 639 -7.04 -10.06 2.87
CA MET A 639 -8.48 -9.93 2.58
C MET A 639 -9.31 -9.88 3.87
N ALA A 640 -9.06 -10.76 4.84
CA ALA A 640 -9.76 -10.73 6.13
C ALA A 640 -9.52 -9.40 6.88
N LEU A 641 -8.28 -8.93 6.96
CA LEU A 641 -7.95 -7.65 7.61
C LEU A 641 -8.57 -6.46 6.89
N ASN A 642 -8.54 -6.45 5.56
CA ASN A 642 -9.23 -5.44 4.75
C ASN A 642 -10.73 -5.37 5.07
N VAL A 643 -11.39 -6.51 5.28
CA VAL A 643 -12.80 -6.58 5.69
C VAL A 643 -12.98 -6.06 7.11
N VAL A 644 -12.12 -6.46 8.05
CA VAL A 644 -12.17 -6.03 9.46
C VAL A 644 -12.00 -4.52 9.59
N SER A 645 -10.95 -3.96 9.01
CA SER A 645 -10.63 -2.54 9.12
C SER A 645 -11.64 -1.67 8.39
N THR A 646 -12.05 -2.05 7.17
CA THR A 646 -13.10 -1.34 6.43
C THR A 646 -14.43 -1.42 7.15
N GLY A 647 -14.84 -2.61 7.58
CA GLY A 647 -16.10 -2.83 8.28
C GLY A 647 -16.17 -2.06 9.61
N ALA A 648 -15.08 -2.01 10.37
CA ALA A 648 -15.01 -1.21 11.59
C ALA A 648 -15.29 0.27 11.31
N HIS A 649 -14.67 0.85 10.26
CA HIS A 649 -14.89 2.25 9.86
C HIS A 649 -16.31 2.50 9.32
N VAL A 650 -16.88 1.54 8.60
CA VAL A 650 -18.29 1.58 8.18
C VAL A 650 -19.22 1.63 9.40
N LEU A 651 -19.00 0.75 10.39
CA LEU A 651 -19.83 0.69 11.60
C LEU A 651 -19.79 1.99 12.43
N ILE A 652 -18.67 2.71 12.44
CA ILE A 652 -18.54 4.01 13.13
C ILE A 652 -18.93 5.22 12.24
N GLY A 653 -19.54 4.98 11.07
CA GLY A 653 -20.12 6.03 10.23
C GLY A 653 -19.10 6.91 9.49
N LYS A 654 -17.96 6.33 9.07
CA LYS A 654 -16.96 6.97 8.20
C LYS A 654 -17.21 6.73 6.69
N VAL A 655 -18.28 6.01 6.37
CA VAL A 655 -18.69 5.68 4.99
C VAL A 655 -20.18 6.04 4.82
N TYR A 656 -20.54 6.57 3.64
CA TYR A 656 -21.93 6.83 3.23
C TYR A 656 -22.20 6.12 1.90
N GLY A 657 -23.24 5.29 1.84
CA GLY A 657 -23.37 4.25 0.82
C GLY A 657 -22.11 3.38 0.76
N ASN A 658 -21.27 3.63 -0.25
CA ASN A 658 -19.92 3.10 -0.39
C ASN A 658 -18.88 4.19 -0.75
N ARG A 659 -19.05 5.39 -0.22
CA ARG A 659 -18.14 6.54 -0.36
C ARG A 659 -17.31 6.75 0.89
N MET A 660 -16.01 7.03 0.70
CA MET A 660 -15.10 7.44 1.78
C MET A 660 -15.34 8.91 2.12
N ILE A 661 -16.38 9.17 2.92
CA ILE A 661 -16.79 10.53 3.26
C ILE A 661 -15.85 11.23 4.26
N ASP A 662 -14.78 10.57 4.72
CA ASP A 662 -13.76 11.17 5.59
C ASP A 662 -12.33 10.91 5.07
N VAL A 663 -12.18 10.75 3.76
CA VAL A 663 -10.88 10.60 3.10
C VAL A 663 -10.03 11.86 3.28
N ARG A 664 -8.71 11.69 3.48
CA ARG A 664 -7.76 12.81 3.52
C ARG A 664 -7.37 13.24 2.12
N VAL A 665 -7.39 14.54 1.86
CA VAL A 665 -6.92 15.12 0.59
C VAL A 665 -5.42 15.36 0.69
N SER A 666 -4.63 14.38 0.27
CA SER A 666 -3.17 14.36 0.51
C SER A 666 -2.31 14.16 -0.74
N ASN A 667 -2.92 13.98 -1.90
CA ASN A 667 -2.27 14.02 -3.21
C ASN A 667 -3.30 14.48 -4.25
N ASP A 668 -2.84 14.65 -5.49
CA ASP A 668 -3.67 15.17 -6.57
C ASP A 668 -4.86 14.23 -6.89
N LYS A 669 -4.61 12.92 -6.92
CA LYS A 669 -5.64 11.90 -7.11
C LYS A 669 -6.76 12.02 -6.06
N LEU A 670 -6.41 12.25 -4.80
CA LEU A 670 -7.36 12.37 -3.69
C LEU A 670 -8.12 13.70 -3.70
N LEU A 671 -7.53 14.77 -4.23
CA LEU A 671 -8.24 16.05 -4.45
C LEU A 671 -9.37 15.87 -5.48
N HIS A 672 -9.07 15.27 -6.63
CA HIS A 672 -10.09 15.00 -7.65
C HIS A 672 -11.12 13.97 -7.18
N ARG A 673 -10.71 12.97 -6.40
CA ARG A 673 -11.63 12.03 -5.76
C ARG A 673 -12.57 12.74 -4.78
N ALA A 674 -12.07 13.67 -3.97
CA ALA A 674 -12.90 14.45 -3.06
C ALA A 674 -13.97 15.23 -3.81
N ALA A 675 -13.61 15.92 -4.89
CA ALA A 675 -14.57 16.63 -5.75
C ALA A 675 -15.60 15.68 -6.37
N ALA A 676 -15.19 14.50 -6.84
CA ALA A 676 -16.11 13.50 -7.39
C ALA A 676 -17.09 12.96 -6.32
N ILE A 677 -16.60 12.64 -5.12
CA ILE A 677 -17.46 12.23 -3.99
C ILE A 677 -18.47 13.32 -3.66
N VAL A 678 -18.03 14.58 -3.56
CA VAL A 678 -18.90 15.73 -3.26
C VAL A 678 -19.95 15.94 -4.35
N SER A 679 -19.54 15.87 -5.63
CA SER A 679 -20.43 15.97 -6.79
C SER A 679 -21.52 14.90 -6.76
N GLU A 680 -21.16 13.66 -6.45
CA GLU A 680 -22.09 12.55 -6.36
C GLU A 680 -23.05 12.67 -5.16
N LEU A 681 -22.54 13.05 -3.98
CA LEU A 681 -23.36 13.23 -2.79
C LEU A 681 -24.34 14.39 -2.98
N ALA A 682 -23.87 15.56 -3.43
CA ALA A 682 -24.69 16.75 -3.58
C ALA A 682 -25.52 16.77 -4.89
N ALA A 683 -25.36 15.77 -5.77
CA ALA A 683 -25.95 15.74 -7.10
C ALA A 683 -25.70 17.04 -7.90
N CYS A 684 -24.44 17.53 -7.87
CA CYS A 684 -24.01 18.75 -8.55
C CYS A 684 -22.90 18.49 -9.57
N ASP A 685 -22.60 19.48 -10.41
CA ASP A 685 -21.46 19.41 -11.33
C ASP A 685 -20.11 19.45 -10.60
N THR A 686 -19.07 19.04 -11.31
CA THR A 686 -17.71 18.93 -10.75
C THR A 686 -17.12 20.28 -10.38
N ASP A 687 -17.52 21.37 -11.05
CA ASP A 687 -17.02 22.71 -10.78
C ASP A 687 -17.53 23.22 -9.43
N LEU A 688 -18.84 23.08 -9.16
CA LEU A 688 -19.43 23.42 -7.87
C LEU A 688 -18.88 22.52 -6.75
N ALA A 689 -18.66 21.24 -7.04
CA ALA A 689 -18.06 20.34 -6.07
C ALA A 689 -16.60 20.71 -5.74
N MET A 690 -15.80 21.07 -6.76
CA MET A 690 -14.43 21.54 -6.57
C MET A 690 -14.39 22.87 -5.80
N ASP A 691 -15.28 23.81 -6.12
CA ASP A 691 -15.45 25.04 -5.33
C ASP A 691 -15.71 24.71 -3.86
N ALA A 692 -16.68 23.85 -3.55
CA ALA A 692 -16.98 23.46 -2.18
C ALA A 692 -15.78 22.79 -1.47
N VAL A 693 -15.01 21.98 -2.19
CA VAL A 693 -13.77 21.38 -1.68
C VAL A 693 -12.73 22.46 -1.35
N LEU A 694 -12.49 23.41 -2.26
CA LEU A 694 -11.54 24.49 -2.03
C LEU A 694 -11.99 25.41 -0.88
N ARG A 695 -13.29 25.68 -0.77
CA ARG A 695 -13.87 26.40 0.37
C ARG A 695 -13.61 25.69 1.69
N ALA A 696 -13.76 24.37 1.73
CA ALA A 696 -13.45 23.56 2.91
C ALA A 696 -11.94 23.54 3.23
N ILE A 697 -11.06 23.46 2.22
CA ILE A 697 -9.61 23.46 2.40
C ILE A 697 -9.11 24.80 2.96
N HIS A 698 -9.53 25.91 2.35
CA HIS A 698 -9.04 27.25 2.67
C HIS A 698 -9.88 28.00 3.71
N GLY A 699 -11.03 27.44 4.12
CA GLY A 699 -11.92 28.05 5.10
C GLY A 699 -12.65 29.29 4.57
N LEU A 700 -13.02 29.29 3.29
CA LEU A 700 -13.62 30.44 2.62
C LEU A 700 -15.09 30.61 2.99
N GLU A 701 -15.49 31.84 3.32
CA GLU A 701 -16.89 32.16 3.60
C GLU A 701 -17.72 32.23 2.29
N GLY A 702 -17.12 32.72 1.20
CA GLY A 702 -17.71 32.77 -0.16
C GLY A 702 -17.12 31.72 -1.12
N HIS A 703 -17.45 31.84 -2.41
CA HIS A 703 -16.87 31.03 -3.50
C HIS A 703 -15.37 31.29 -3.67
N ALA A 704 -14.64 30.28 -4.17
CA ALA A 704 -13.26 30.43 -4.61
C ALA A 704 -13.19 31.42 -5.78
N ASP A 705 -12.27 32.37 -5.71
CA ASP A 705 -12.03 33.30 -6.81
C ASP A 705 -11.22 32.64 -7.95
N ALA A 706 -11.16 33.32 -9.10
CA ALA A 706 -10.46 32.83 -10.28
C ALA A 706 -8.94 32.66 -10.05
N GLU A 707 -8.36 33.44 -9.14
CA GLU A 707 -6.94 33.32 -8.80
C GLU A 707 -6.68 32.01 -8.08
N LEU A 708 -7.48 31.69 -7.06
CA LEU A 708 -7.36 30.47 -6.28
C LEU A 708 -7.63 29.24 -7.15
N LEU A 709 -8.67 29.26 -7.99
CA LEU A 709 -9.01 28.16 -8.91
C LEU A 709 -7.90 27.87 -9.92
N ALA A 710 -7.12 28.89 -10.30
CA ALA A 710 -6.02 28.74 -11.26
C ALA A 710 -4.72 28.22 -10.63
N ARG A 711 -4.63 28.12 -9.29
CA ARG A 711 -3.40 27.65 -8.63
C ARG A 711 -3.17 26.16 -8.90
N PRO A 712 -1.90 25.72 -8.94
CA PRO A 712 -1.57 24.30 -9.03
C PRO A 712 -2.19 23.50 -7.88
N ALA A 713 -2.64 22.27 -8.18
CA ALA A 713 -3.24 21.37 -7.20
C ALA A 713 -2.34 21.15 -5.96
N GLU A 714 -1.03 21.08 -6.16
CA GLU A 714 -0.01 20.92 -5.11
C GLU A 714 -0.15 21.97 -3.99
N GLU A 715 -0.46 23.23 -4.34
CA GLU A 715 -0.65 24.29 -3.35
C GLU A 715 -1.88 24.04 -2.48
N HIS A 716 -2.99 23.62 -3.08
CA HIS A 716 -4.20 23.25 -2.33
C HIS A 716 -3.96 22.05 -1.43
N ILE A 717 -3.27 21.03 -1.93
CA ILE A 717 -2.97 19.80 -1.18
C ILE A 717 -2.09 20.12 0.04
N SER A 718 -1.11 21.02 -0.10
CA SER A 718 -0.23 21.44 1.02
C SER A 718 -0.98 22.07 2.20
N VAL A 719 -2.15 22.66 1.94
CA VAL A 719 -3.07 23.18 2.96
C VAL A 719 -3.98 22.06 3.46
N ALA A 720 -4.53 21.26 2.54
CA ALA A 720 -5.49 20.21 2.83
C ALA A 720 -4.93 19.10 3.74
N VAL A 721 -3.64 18.74 3.62
CA VAL A 721 -3.00 17.74 4.49
C VAL A 721 -3.00 18.11 5.98
N LYS A 722 -3.20 19.39 6.31
CA LYS A 722 -3.29 19.91 7.69
C LYS A 722 -4.73 20.00 8.19
N LYS A 723 -5.71 19.59 7.38
CA LYS A 723 -7.13 19.69 7.66
C LYS A 723 -7.72 18.30 7.83
N GLU A 724 -8.67 18.20 8.75
CA GLU A 724 -9.52 17.03 8.91
C GLU A 724 -10.88 17.32 8.29
N ARG A 725 -11.63 16.26 7.92
CA ARG A 725 -13.04 16.38 7.51
C ARG A 725 -13.27 17.39 6.37
N VAL A 726 -12.35 17.47 5.40
CA VAL A 726 -12.50 18.32 4.21
C VAL A 726 -13.69 17.88 3.37
N VAL A 727 -13.76 16.61 2.98
CA VAL A 727 -14.83 16.05 2.14
C VAL A 727 -16.24 16.20 2.74
N PRO A 728 -16.49 15.85 4.01
CA PRO A 728 -17.83 15.99 4.56
C PRO A 728 -18.22 17.46 4.77
N THR A 729 -17.26 18.34 5.09
CA THR A 729 -17.50 19.79 5.13
C THR A 729 -17.93 20.30 3.75
N ALA A 730 -17.20 19.92 2.70
CA ALA A 730 -17.51 20.26 1.32
C ALA A 730 -18.84 19.68 0.86
N ALA A 731 -19.18 18.45 1.26
CA ALA A 731 -20.46 17.83 0.95
C ALA A 731 -21.64 18.62 1.55
N LEU A 732 -21.56 19.01 2.83
CA LEU A 732 -22.61 19.82 3.47
C LEU A 732 -22.77 21.19 2.80
N LEU A 733 -21.66 21.84 2.42
CA LEU A 733 -21.66 23.08 1.65
C LEU A 733 -22.34 22.90 0.29
N ALA A 734 -21.98 21.85 -0.45
CA ALA A 734 -22.50 21.59 -1.79
C ALA A 734 -23.97 21.17 -1.80
N ILE A 735 -24.43 20.42 -0.78
CA ILE A 735 -25.86 20.10 -0.57
C ILE A 735 -26.65 21.40 -0.29
N GLY A 736 -26.00 22.42 0.27
CA GLY A 736 -26.60 23.74 0.51
C GLY A 736 -27.36 23.86 1.83
N VAL A 737 -27.15 22.93 2.77
CA VAL A 737 -27.77 22.99 4.12
C VAL A 737 -27.05 23.98 5.05
N VAL A 738 -25.85 24.40 4.68
CA VAL A 738 -25.00 25.35 5.43
C VAL A 738 -24.34 26.32 4.45
N GLY A 739 -24.12 27.55 4.88
CA GLY A 739 -23.55 28.61 4.05
C GLY A 739 -22.03 28.70 4.13
N THR A 740 -21.42 28.26 5.24
CA THR A 740 -19.97 28.41 5.50
C THR A 740 -19.31 27.13 6.04
N PRO A 741 -17.98 26.96 5.85
CA PRO A 741 -17.24 25.83 6.44
C PRO A 741 -17.40 25.74 7.96
N LYS A 742 -17.46 26.88 8.67
CA LYS A 742 -17.66 26.91 10.13
C LYS A 742 -19.01 26.32 10.55
N GLU A 743 -20.07 26.60 9.79
CA GLU A 743 -21.40 26.03 10.04
C GLU A 743 -21.43 24.53 9.76
N ALA A 744 -20.77 24.09 8.68
CA ALA A 744 -20.59 22.68 8.37
C ALA A 744 -19.84 21.94 9.49
N GLU A 745 -18.73 22.51 9.99
CA GLU A 745 -17.96 21.94 11.10
C GLU A 745 -18.80 21.83 12.39
N ARG A 746 -19.65 22.82 12.68
CA ARG A 746 -20.58 22.75 13.82
C ARG A 746 -21.58 21.62 13.63
N MET A 747 -22.22 21.53 12.46
CA MET A 747 -23.14 20.44 12.15
C MET A 747 -22.47 19.05 12.28
N LEU A 748 -21.23 18.90 11.82
CA LEU A 748 -20.46 17.66 11.97
C LEU A 748 -20.10 17.30 13.42
N LYS A 749 -20.07 18.28 14.32
CA LYS A 749 -19.85 18.06 15.77
C LYS A 749 -21.15 17.72 16.49
N ASP A 750 -22.27 18.26 16.03
CA ASP A 750 -23.60 18.05 16.62
C ASP A 750 -24.19 16.67 16.30
N HIS A 751 -23.59 15.92 15.37
CA HIS A 751 -23.99 14.56 14.99
C HIS A 751 -23.00 13.52 15.51
N PRO A 752 -23.45 12.30 15.86
CA PRO A 752 -22.59 11.26 16.42
C PRO A 752 -21.65 10.64 15.39
N SER A 753 -21.91 10.79 14.09
CA SER A 753 -21.02 10.36 13.01
C SER A 753 -21.10 11.27 11.78
N VAL A 754 -20.08 11.19 10.93
CA VAL A 754 -20.05 11.91 9.64
C VAL A 754 -21.18 11.43 8.73
N ARG A 755 -21.44 10.12 8.70
CA ARG A 755 -22.55 9.51 7.95
C ARG A 755 -23.90 10.11 8.35
N GLU A 756 -24.15 10.26 9.65
CA GLU A 756 -25.42 10.81 10.13
C GLU A 756 -25.58 12.30 9.78
N ALA A 757 -24.52 13.10 9.88
CA ALA A 757 -24.59 14.50 9.43
C ALA A 757 -24.97 14.62 7.95
N VAL A 758 -24.35 13.80 7.09
CA VAL A 758 -24.65 13.76 5.65
C VAL A 758 -26.08 13.24 5.39
N ALA A 759 -26.52 12.20 6.10
CA ALA A 759 -27.88 11.68 6.00
C ALA A 759 -28.95 12.71 6.43
N THR A 760 -28.72 13.42 7.53
CA THR A 760 -29.59 14.51 7.99
C THR A 760 -29.63 15.63 6.96
N ALA A 761 -28.51 15.97 6.32
CA ALA A 761 -28.49 16.99 5.28
C ALA A 761 -29.39 16.64 4.09
N HIS A 762 -29.38 15.38 3.64
CA HIS A 762 -30.24 14.91 2.55
C HIS A 762 -31.73 14.91 2.89
N THR A 763 -32.09 14.67 4.16
CA THR A 763 -33.49 14.64 4.61
C THR A 763 -34.01 16.02 5.01
N GLY A 764 -33.14 16.91 5.50
CA GLY A 764 -33.47 18.26 5.95
C GLY A 764 -33.47 19.33 4.86
N GLY A 765 -32.90 19.06 3.68
CA GLY A 765 -32.82 19.99 2.53
C GLY A 765 -34.15 20.26 1.79
N ALA A 766 -35.25 19.66 2.23
CA ALA A 766 -36.60 19.99 1.78
C ALA A 766 -37.26 21.04 2.71
N LYS A 767 -36.67 22.23 2.81
CA LYS A 767 -37.32 23.41 3.40
C LYS A 767 -37.18 24.62 2.49
#